data_AF-A0A433DI81-F1
#
_entry.id   AF-A0A433DI81-F1
#
_cell.length_a   1.000
_cell.length_b   1.000
_cell.length_c   1.000
_cell.angle_alpha   90.00
_cell.angle_beta   90.00
_cell.angle_gamma   90.00
#
_symmetry.space_group_name_H-M   'P 1'
#
loop_
_entity.id
_entity.type
_entity.pdbx_description
1 polymer ?
#
loop_
_entity_poly.entity_id
_entity_poly.type
_entity_poly.pdbx_seq_one_letter_code
_entity_poly.pdbx_strand_id
1 'polypeptide(L)'
;MDTWKLRLLQDIRELHFDPTPGVDVTIDDKDISQMCLVLTPQEGSPYLGLRLHFTVYIPTTYPMQPPEVTVNTSIAHPNVFGDFLCADVLKNEHEVAYDRALGYNGGYSPAYLLKNIFMNLLSFFGSNKVEQTGGYTASVNYQNHKYSNATICANFACPRCNFNMPGGLPGVIVSSADVAPGITPATSMDVDTVDNTMTAPTLARMARPTQARTLDRLPEDVWALIADDLPDQAIHCFCQVYPRFARIVRDYNLIIRRGLVCFYLRKPFTEAILGIGIQATVKGRKIDIRAREFELFSQEAFANCHLRRGIWNEPFTHFLPVALSTAHFERALPAIRESLLLLAAENQPRCPTWTPTLVLQIIPKMCNQMVLNLVEACSTSTTSIHTTTRLCASEKALTGYYLLLHLAQMLVRHHPTLQTHISTRLRDFVASVASRHKSVVPDLGEFLIYAMLDTDDAARGPAAWRDRLSVPFLAELLTRQVVWQLDPSKGNRPHLAYLEPADSPPSLSRLRDAFVASVTSMKLVMFQVTFLKLVRQNPPSEDRYGYPLSALPERLLRIVHDIDDLGARVLDAPVGDAGIPDVIDAWDGFLTILDIPVPDSGPAPGSRKDTIAAFVSRHLRNAVADSFRSGYHFCPYSTKQLYWMRRRIEPAAPAPIGWDNHGLEETRIRHGRSLPVLSFFPRAAQKNAGFRIAYEEARGVQAAEWTRRRGEQREKWYDDGGIEVRGTGGTEVRMGGTEIGGTEVRMGGTEIGGTGTRMGETEIRIGGMEIRMGRTGSRMRGAGTRMRGAGTRMRGAGTRMKGAGTRMKGAGTRMKGAGTRMREAGTQRNIEARGGVEVVVW
;
A
#
# COMPACT_ATOMS: atom_id res chain seq x y z
N MET A 1 10.99 38.27 -1.00
CA MET A 1 9.97 38.04 -2.04
C MET A 1 8.90 37.19 -1.41
N ASP A 2 7.63 37.55 -1.54
CA ASP A 2 6.54 36.77 -0.92
C ASP A 2 6.53 35.34 -1.48
N THR A 3 6.35 34.34 -0.62
CA THR A 3 6.52 32.92 -0.96
C THR A 3 5.56 32.44 -2.05
N TRP A 4 4.32 32.94 -2.04
CA TRP A 4 3.32 32.67 -3.09
C TRP A 4 3.73 33.20 -4.46
N LYS A 5 4.45 34.33 -4.52
CA LYS A 5 4.96 34.89 -5.79
C LYS A 5 6.03 33.99 -6.41
N LEU A 6 6.89 33.38 -5.60
CA LEU A 6 7.89 32.43 -6.09
C LEU A 6 7.24 31.24 -6.77
N ARG A 7 6.18 30.68 -6.17
CA ARG A 7 5.42 29.60 -6.79
C ARG A 7 4.69 30.06 -8.05
N LEU A 8 4.03 31.22 -8.01
CA LEU A 8 3.30 31.76 -9.15
C LEU A 8 4.21 32.03 -10.37
N LEU A 9 5.40 32.57 -10.16
CA LEU A 9 6.37 32.80 -11.25
C LEU A 9 6.77 31.50 -11.96
N GLN A 10 6.84 30.39 -11.23
CA GLN A 10 7.11 29.07 -11.78
C GLN A 10 5.94 28.57 -12.64
N ASP A 11 4.71 28.74 -12.16
CA ASP A 11 3.51 28.39 -12.92
C ASP A 11 3.34 29.28 -14.18
N ILE A 12 3.67 30.57 -14.09
CA ILE A 12 3.69 31.49 -15.24
C ILE A 12 4.74 31.06 -16.26
N ARG A 13 5.94 30.69 -15.82
CA ARG A 13 6.99 30.17 -16.71
C ARG A 13 6.52 28.92 -17.45
N GLU A 14 5.85 28.00 -16.74
CA GLU A 14 5.30 26.78 -17.33
C GLU A 14 4.23 27.08 -18.39
N LEU A 15 3.32 28.02 -18.11
CA LEU A 15 2.27 28.44 -19.04
C LEU A 15 2.85 29.03 -20.35
N HIS A 16 3.97 29.76 -20.25
CA HIS A 16 4.67 30.29 -21.43
C HIS A 16 5.51 29.26 -22.17
N PHE A 17 6.15 28.35 -21.45
CA PHE A 17 7.08 27.38 -22.02
C PHE A 17 6.37 26.26 -22.81
N ASP A 18 5.25 25.77 -22.29
CA ASP A 18 4.45 24.71 -22.93
C ASP A 18 2.99 25.16 -23.06
N PRO A 19 2.70 26.08 -24.01
CA PRO A 19 1.38 26.67 -24.19
C PRO A 19 0.37 25.60 -24.58
N THR A 20 -0.79 25.63 -23.92
CA THR A 20 -1.76 24.56 -24.09
C THR A 20 -2.81 24.92 -25.13
N PRO A 21 -3.05 24.07 -26.15
CA PRO A 21 -4.04 24.37 -27.19
C PRO A 21 -5.43 24.64 -26.59
N GLY A 22 -6.00 25.80 -26.95
CA GLY A 22 -7.31 26.24 -26.48
C GLY A 22 -7.32 26.87 -25.07
N VAL A 23 -6.16 27.12 -24.48
CA VAL A 23 -5.99 27.88 -23.24
C VAL A 23 -5.11 29.09 -23.52
N ASP A 24 -5.72 30.28 -23.51
CA ASP A 24 -5.01 31.54 -23.68
C ASP A 24 -5.00 32.29 -22.34
N VAL A 25 -3.83 32.69 -21.87
CA VAL A 25 -3.66 33.40 -20.60
C VAL A 25 -2.95 34.73 -20.86
N THR A 26 -3.53 35.82 -20.36
CA THR A 26 -2.91 37.14 -20.36
C THR A 26 -2.72 37.60 -18.93
N ILE A 27 -1.46 37.82 -18.53
CA ILE A 27 -1.08 38.25 -17.18
C ILE A 27 -0.98 39.77 -17.16
N ASP A 28 -1.36 40.39 -16.05
CA ASP A 28 -1.15 41.82 -15.86
C ASP A 28 0.29 42.12 -15.43
N ASP A 29 1.02 42.89 -16.24
CA ASP A 29 2.41 43.30 -15.98
C ASP A 29 2.57 44.08 -14.65
N LYS A 30 1.51 44.75 -14.19
CA LYS A 30 1.53 45.53 -12.93
C LYS A 30 1.19 44.68 -11.71
N ASP A 31 0.37 43.66 -11.88
CA ASP A 31 -0.08 42.77 -10.81
C ASP A 31 -0.22 41.33 -11.31
N ILE A 32 0.85 40.56 -11.14
CA ILE A 32 0.90 39.15 -11.55
C ILE A 32 -0.14 38.28 -10.83
N SER A 33 -0.77 38.75 -9.74
CA SER A 33 -1.84 37.99 -9.07
C SER A 33 -3.15 37.98 -9.86
N GLN A 34 -3.28 38.81 -10.89
CA GLN A 34 -4.45 38.85 -11.75
C GLN A 34 -4.12 38.47 -13.19
N MET A 35 -4.97 37.66 -13.79
CA MET A 35 -4.85 37.28 -15.19
C MET A 35 -6.22 37.10 -15.85
N CYS A 36 -6.27 37.34 -17.15
CA CYS A 36 -7.38 36.96 -18.00
C CYS A 36 -7.13 35.55 -18.55
N LEU A 37 -8.11 34.67 -18.39
CA LEU A 37 -8.11 33.33 -18.95
C LEU A 37 -9.17 33.28 -20.05
N VAL A 38 -8.78 32.88 -21.25
CA VAL A 38 -9.69 32.63 -22.37
C VAL A 38 -9.61 31.15 -22.74
N LEU A 39 -10.73 30.45 -22.58
CA LEU A 39 -10.87 29.04 -22.95
C LEU A 39 -11.55 28.93 -24.31
N THR A 40 -10.96 28.17 -25.22
CA THR A 40 -11.50 27.86 -26.54
C THR A 40 -11.89 26.38 -26.60
N PRO A 41 -13.15 26.01 -26.33
CA PRO A 41 -13.62 24.64 -26.40
C PRO A 41 -13.44 24.02 -27.79
N GLN A 42 -13.02 22.77 -27.82
CA GLN A 42 -12.62 22.04 -29.02
C GLN A 42 -13.79 21.28 -29.68
N GLU A 43 -13.51 20.62 -30.81
CA GLU A 43 -14.50 19.82 -31.54
C GLU A 43 -15.17 18.75 -30.65
N GLY A 44 -16.49 18.63 -30.75
CA GLY A 44 -17.31 17.77 -29.88
C GLY A 44 -17.82 18.44 -28.59
N SER A 45 -17.32 19.64 -28.25
CA SER A 45 -17.87 20.47 -27.18
C SER A 45 -19.26 21.03 -27.54
N PRO A 46 -20.17 21.13 -26.56
CA PRO A 46 -21.43 21.85 -26.76
C PRO A 46 -21.21 23.33 -27.07
N TYR A 47 -20.10 23.93 -26.64
CA TYR A 47 -19.79 25.36 -26.82
C TYR A 47 -18.84 25.62 -28.00
N LEU A 48 -18.76 24.70 -28.96
CA LEU A 48 -17.91 24.85 -30.15
C LEU A 48 -18.18 26.19 -30.86
N GLY A 49 -17.11 26.91 -31.18
CA GLY A 49 -17.15 28.21 -31.85
C GLY A 49 -17.33 29.40 -30.90
N LEU A 50 -17.36 29.19 -29.59
CA LEU A 50 -17.34 30.26 -28.59
C LEU A 50 -15.96 30.31 -27.91
N ARG A 51 -15.54 31.50 -27.49
CA ARG A 51 -14.45 31.68 -26.52
C ARG A 51 -15.02 32.18 -25.22
N LEU A 52 -14.61 31.56 -24.12
CA LEU A 52 -15.12 31.85 -22.78
C LEU A 52 -14.05 32.63 -22.01
N HIS A 53 -14.40 33.82 -21.55
CA HIS A 53 -13.49 34.69 -20.81
C HIS A 53 -13.75 34.61 -19.30
N PHE A 54 -12.67 34.51 -18.54
CA PHE A 54 -12.64 34.48 -17.09
C PHE A 54 -11.59 35.46 -16.54
N THR A 55 -11.88 36.03 -15.38
CA THR A 55 -10.91 36.74 -14.55
C THR A 55 -10.41 35.77 -13.49
N VAL A 56 -9.11 35.59 -13.39
CA VAL A 56 -8.48 34.71 -12.41
C VAL A 56 -7.67 35.56 -11.42
N TYR A 57 -7.91 35.33 -10.13
CA TYR A 57 -7.17 35.94 -9.03
C TYR A 57 -6.40 34.87 -8.25
N ILE A 58 -5.11 35.13 -8.01
CA ILE A 58 -4.22 34.27 -7.24
C ILE A 58 -4.13 34.80 -5.80
N PRO A 59 -4.64 34.07 -4.80
CA PRO A 59 -4.62 34.53 -3.43
C PRO A 59 -3.19 34.50 -2.85
N THR A 60 -2.93 35.30 -1.82
CA THR A 60 -1.62 35.33 -1.13
C THR A 60 -1.29 34.03 -0.38
N THR A 61 -2.29 33.17 -0.18
CA THR A 61 -2.20 31.82 0.38
C THR A 61 -1.84 30.76 -0.67
N TYR A 62 -1.73 31.13 -1.96
CA TYR A 62 -1.33 30.22 -3.02
C TYR A 62 0.06 29.61 -2.77
N PRO A 63 0.27 28.30 -2.98
CA PRO A 63 -0.64 27.31 -3.57
C PRO A 63 -1.53 26.55 -2.57
N MET A 64 -1.61 26.92 -1.29
CA MET A 64 -2.47 26.19 -0.34
C MET A 64 -3.95 26.35 -0.63
N GLN A 65 -4.34 27.49 -1.19
CA GLN A 65 -5.71 27.72 -1.66
C GLN A 65 -5.74 27.81 -3.19
N PRO A 66 -6.86 27.38 -3.81
CA PRO A 66 -7.05 27.47 -5.24
C PRO A 66 -7.07 28.92 -5.72
N PRO A 67 -6.82 29.16 -7.02
CA PRO A 67 -7.14 30.44 -7.63
C PRO A 67 -8.65 30.69 -7.61
N GLU A 68 -9.03 31.95 -7.45
CA GLU A 68 -10.42 32.38 -7.58
C GLU A 68 -10.72 32.68 -9.06
N VAL A 69 -11.81 32.13 -9.58
CA VAL A 69 -12.17 32.25 -11.01
C VAL A 69 -13.56 32.86 -11.12
N THR A 70 -13.61 34.05 -11.73
CA THR A 70 -14.84 34.77 -12.05
C THR A 70 -15.19 34.58 -13.52
N VAL A 71 -16.41 34.12 -13.80
CA VAL A 71 -16.91 33.96 -15.17
C VAL A 71 -17.40 35.29 -15.71
N ASN A 72 -16.74 35.83 -16.75
CA ASN A 72 -17.18 37.09 -17.36
C ASN A 72 -18.19 36.86 -18.49
N THR A 73 -17.98 35.82 -19.29
CA THR A 73 -18.96 35.35 -20.28
C THR A 73 -19.84 34.29 -19.66
N SER A 74 -20.81 34.70 -18.83
CA SER A 74 -21.69 33.81 -18.07
C SER A 74 -22.68 33.06 -18.98
N ILE A 75 -22.21 31.97 -19.56
CA ILE A 75 -22.99 31.10 -20.44
C ILE A 75 -23.93 30.19 -19.64
N ALA A 76 -25.02 29.74 -20.27
CA ALA A 76 -25.89 28.73 -19.68
C ALA A 76 -25.14 27.40 -19.50
N HIS A 77 -24.83 27.05 -18.25
CA HIS A 77 -24.14 25.81 -17.86
C HIS A 77 -24.62 25.37 -16.46
N PRO A 78 -24.79 24.06 -16.17
CA PRO A 78 -25.32 23.57 -14.88
C PRO A 78 -24.55 24.03 -13.62
N ASN A 79 -23.30 24.42 -13.79
CA ASN A 79 -22.38 24.78 -12.71
C ASN A 79 -21.83 26.22 -12.82
N VAL A 80 -22.46 27.06 -13.66
CA VAL A 80 -22.17 28.49 -13.74
C VAL A 80 -23.36 29.23 -13.12
N PHE A 81 -23.12 29.97 -12.05
CA PHE A 81 -24.14 30.67 -11.26
C PHE A 81 -23.84 32.16 -11.26
N GLY A 82 -24.32 32.88 -12.28
CA GLY A 82 -23.91 34.25 -12.51
C GLY A 82 -22.42 34.30 -12.84
N ASP A 83 -21.63 34.98 -12.01
CA ASP A 83 -20.18 35.09 -12.16
C ASP A 83 -19.41 33.97 -11.43
N PHE A 84 -20.08 33.13 -10.64
CA PHE A 84 -19.46 32.04 -9.88
C PHE A 84 -19.40 30.72 -10.67
N LEU A 85 -18.23 30.05 -10.63
CA LEU A 85 -18.00 28.73 -11.23
C LEU A 85 -17.85 27.65 -10.15
N CYS A 86 -18.80 26.74 -10.08
CA CYS A 86 -18.71 25.58 -9.19
C CYS A 86 -18.00 24.41 -9.90
N ALA A 87 -16.67 24.47 -9.96
CA ALA A 87 -15.84 23.39 -10.52
C ALA A 87 -15.09 22.66 -9.40
N ASP A 88 -15.01 21.33 -9.49
CA ASP A 88 -14.36 20.52 -8.44
C ASP A 88 -12.89 20.89 -8.20
N VAL A 89 -12.14 21.17 -9.27
CA VAL A 89 -10.73 21.58 -9.20
C VAL A 89 -10.49 22.90 -8.45
N LEU A 90 -11.55 23.68 -8.22
CA LEU A 90 -11.51 24.96 -7.50
C LEU A 90 -12.07 24.84 -6.07
N LYS A 91 -12.61 23.69 -5.66
CA LYS A 91 -13.12 23.50 -4.30
C LYS A 91 -11.95 23.39 -3.33
N ASN A 92 -11.96 24.25 -2.32
CA ASN A 92 -10.95 24.23 -1.27
C ASN A 92 -11.25 23.15 -0.22
N GLU A 93 -10.30 22.94 0.68
CA GLU A 93 -10.39 21.91 1.71
C GLU A 93 -11.61 22.04 2.63
N HIS A 94 -11.99 23.26 3.00
CA HIS A 94 -13.13 23.49 3.89
C HIS A 94 -14.44 23.05 3.24
N GLU A 95 -14.55 23.17 1.91
CA GLU A 95 -15.72 22.77 1.14
C GLU A 95 -15.83 21.25 0.99
N VAL A 96 -14.70 20.52 0.97
CA VAL A 96 -14.67 19.06 0.73
C VAL A 96 -14.39 18.22 1.97
N ALA A 97 -14.15 18.84 3.13
CA ALA A 97 -13.74 18.15 4.35
C ALA A 97 -14.72 17.05 4.79
N TYR A 98 -16.02 17.32 4.72
CA TYR A 98 -17.06 16.35 5.06
C TYR A 98 -17.09 15.18 4.08
N ASP A 99 -17.12 15.47 2.78
CA ASP A 99 -17.15 14.45 1.73
C ASP A 99 -15.87 13.60 1.74
N ARG A 100 -14.73 14.20 2.06
CA ARG A 100 -13.44 13.50 2.17
C ARG A 100 -13.42 12.49 3.31
N ALA A 101 -14.07 12.80 4.43
CA ALA A 101 -14.27 11.84 5.52
C ALA A 101 -15.13 10.63 5.09
N LEU A 102 -15.96 10.80 4.06
CA LEU A 102 -16.76 9.73 3.43
C LEU A 102 -16.05 9.05 2.24
N GLY A 103 -14.78 9.37 1.99
CA GLY A 103 -13.96 8.75 0.94
C GLY A 103 -13.89 9.53 -0.38
N TYR A 104 -14.36 10.77 -0.41
CA TYR A 104 -14.17 11.66 -1.57
C TYR A 104 -12.70 12.02 -1.78
N ASN A 105 -12.21 11.85 -3.01
CA ASN A 105 -10.82 12.10 -3.39
C ASN A 105 -10.64 13.24 -4.41
N GLY A 106 -11.70 13.99 -4.70
CA GLY A 106 -11.66 15.18 -5.56
C GLY A 106 -11.27 16.47 -4.81
N GLY A 107 -11.39 17.59 -5.49
CA GLY A 107 -11.05 18.93 -4.99
C GLY A 107 -9.71 19.47 -5.49
N TYR A 108 -9.41 20.70 -5.08
CA TYR A 108 -8.13 21.35 -5.32
C TYR A 108 -6.99 20.68 -4.54
N SER A 109 -5.81 20.62 -5.15
CA SER A 109 -4.56 20.20 -4.50
C SER A 109 -3.45 21.25 -4.71
N PRO A 110 -2.65 21.60 -3.68
CA PRO A 110 -1.50 22.50 -3.82
C PRO A 110 -0.43 22.02 -4.81
N ALA A 111 -0.45 20.74 -5.17
CA ALA A 111 0.42 20.16 -6.19
C ALA A 111 0.01 20.50 -7.63
N TYR A 112 -1.24 20.96 -7.85
CA TYR A 112 -1.71 21.32 -9.19
C TYR A 112 -0.99 22.57 -9.70
N LEU A 113 -0.56 22.49 -10.96
CA LEU A 113 -0.10 23.64 -11.74
C LEU A 113 -1.31 24.43 -12.25
N LEU A 114 -1.18 25.76 -12.42
CA LEU A 114 -2.21 26.58 -13.05
C LEU A 114 -2.61 26.03 -14.43
N LYS A 115 -1.64 25.58 -15.21
CA LYS A 115 -1.88 24.87 -16.47
C LYS A 115 -2.83 23.68 -16.32
N ASN A 116 -2.65 22.85 -15.29
CA ASN A 116 -3.49 21.69 -15.04
C ASN A 116 -4.90 22.09 -14.62
N ILE A 117 -5.03 23.17 -13.85
CA ILE A 117 -6.32 23.75 -13.45
C ILE A 117 -7.05 24.25 -14.71
N PHE A 118 -6.38 25.05 -15.55
CA PHE A 118 -7.00 25.59 -16.77
C PHE A 118 -7.37 24.50 -17.77
N MET A 119 -6.56 23.44 -17.87
CA MET A 119 -6.90 22.26 -18.67
C MET A 119 -8.09 21.49 -18.12
N ASN A 120 -8.20 21.36 -16.80
CA ASN A 120 -9.38 20.77 -16.17
C ASN A 120 -10.63 21.60 -16.50
N LEU A 121 -10.54 22.93 -16.42
CA LEU A 121 -11.64 23.84 -16.79
C LEU A 121 -11.97 23.78 -18.29
N LEU A 122 -10.97 23.70 -19.18
CA LEU A 122 -11.21 23.53 -20.61
C LEU A 122 -11.95 22.22 -20.89
N SER A 123 -11.52 21.12 -20.26
CA SER A 123 -12.20 19.83 -20.37
C SER A 123 -13.62 19.86 -19.79
N PHE A 124 -13.84 20.62 -18.72
CA PHE A 124 -15.14 20.80 -18.10
C PHE A 124 -16.13 21.44 -19.07
N PHE A 125 -15.77 22.54 -19.73
CA PHE A 125 -16.58 23.16 -20.79
C PHE A 125 -16.55 22.36 -22.10
N GLY A 126 -15.64 21.41 -22.27
CA GLY A 126 -15.60 20.48 -23.40
C GLY A 126 -16.64 19.35 -23.31
N SER A 127 -17.15 19.05 -22.12
CA SER A 127 -17.99 17.87 -21.90
C SER A 127 -19.49 18.15 -22.13
N ASN A 128 -20.19 17.17 -22.71
CA ASN A 128 -21.65 17.18 -22.83
C ASN A 128 -22.35 16.75 -21.53
N LYS A 129 -21.60 16.16 -20.59
CA LYS A 129 -22.09 15.69 -19.29
C LYS A 129 -21.11 16.09 -18.19
N VAL A 130 -21.62 16.73 -17.15
CA VAL A 130 -20.83 17.20 -16.02
C VAL A 130 -21.33 16.57 -14.73
N GLU A 131 -20.41 16.03 -13.94
CA GLU A 131 -20.73 15.46 -12.63
C GLU A 131 -21.17 16.56 -11.67
N GLN A 132 -22.18 16.26 -10.86
CA GLN A 132 -22.74 17.15 -9.86
C GLN A 132 -22.39 16.64 -8.46
N THR A 133 -22.46 17.54 -7.49
CA THR A 133 -22.41 17.19 -6.06
C THR A 133 -23.50 16.14 -5.78
N GLY A 134 -23.10 14.97 -5.25
CA GLY A 134 -23.98 13.80 -5.07
C GLY A 134 -23.81 12.68 -6.11
N GLY A 135 -22.87 12.80 -7.04
CA GLY A 135 -22.43 11.69 -7.91
C GLY A 135 -23.30 11.41 -9.14
N TYR A 136 -24.33 12.22 -9.39
CA TYR A 136 -25.12 12.15 -10.63
C TYR A 136 -24.54 13.07 -11.71
N THR A 137 -24.76 12.74 -12.98
CA THR A 137 -24.32 13.57 -14.12
C THR A 137 -25.45 14.43 -14.64
N ALA A 138 -25.24 15.74 -14.73
CA ALA A 138 -26.13 16.64 -15.45
C ALA A 138 -25.73 16.73 -16.94
N SER A 139 -26.71 16.81 -17.82
CA SER A 139 -26.46 17.06 -19.25
C SER A 139 -26.38 18.56 -19.50
N VAL A 140 -25.42 18.97 -20.32
CA VAL A 140 -25.29 20.37 -20.74
C VAL A 140 -26.33 20.67 -21.83
N ASN A 141 -27.40 21.41 -21.48
CA ASN A 141 -28.48 21.73 -22.41
C ASN A 141 -28.15 22.94 -23.30
N TYR A 142 -27.10 22.84 -24.11
CA TYR A 142 -26.65 23.97 -24.94
C TYR A 142 -27.59 24.33 -26.08
N GLN A 143 -28.26 23.35 -26.71
CA GLN A 143 -29.04 23.59 -27.94
C GLN A 143 -30.11 24.67 -27.75
N ASN A 144 -30.72 24.75 -26.56
CA ASN A 144 -31.73 25.75 -26.23
C ASN A 144 -31.15 27.15 -25.98
N HIS A 145 -29.85 27.26 -25.75
CA HIS A 145 -29.16 28.50 -25.35
C HIS A 145 -28.05 28.91 -26.34
N LYS A 146 -27.98 28.27 -27.52
CA LYS A 146 -26.93 28.54 -28.52
C LYS A 146 -26.81 30.02 -28.88
N TYR A 147 -27.92 30.66 -29.23
CA TYR A 147 -27.94 32.06 -29.64
C TYR A 147 -27.66 33.00 -28.46
N SER A 148 -28.26 32.77 -27.29
CA SER A 148 -28.04 33.60 -26.11
C SER A 148 -26.57 33.54 -25.67
N ASN A 149 -25.96 32.36 -25.68
CA ASN A 149 -24.55 32.19 -25.31
C ASN A 149 -23.61 32.90 -26.31
N ALA A 150 -23.90 32.83 -27.61
CA ALA A 150 -23.14 33.57 -28.62
C ALA A 150 -23.23 35.09 -28.40
N THR A 151 -24.43 35.60 -28.11
CA THR A 151 -24.63 37.04 -27.79
C THR A 151 -23.86 37.44 -26.54
N ILE A 152 -23.86 36.62 -25.48
CA ILE A 152 -23.11 36.88 -24.24
C ILE A 152 -21.61 36.97 -24.54
N CYS A 153 -21.05 36.00 -25.26
CA CYS A 153 -19.64 36.00 -25.63
C CYS A 153 -19.27 37.13 -26.59
N ALA A 154 -20.17 37.59 -27.46
CA ALA A 154 -19.93 38.70 -28.37
C ALA A 154 -19.98 40.08 -27.68
N ASN A 155 -20.81 40.23 -26.65
CA ASN A 155 -21.04 41.51 -25.99
C ASN A 155 -20.02 41.83 -24.88
N PHE A 156 -19.32 40.83 -24.35
CA PHE A 156 -18.29 41.06 -23.34
C PHE A 156 -16.98 41.51 -24.00
N ALA A 157 -16.41 42.64 -23.60
CA ALA A 157 -15.11 43.11 -24.08
C ALA A 157 -14.16 43.33 -22.91
N CYS A 158 -12.88 42.99 -23.11
CA CYS A 158 -11.85 43.13 -22.08
C CYS A 158 -10.63 43.89 -22.63
N PRO A 159 -10.33 45.10 -22.12
CA PRO A 159 -9.16 45.86 -22.56
C PRO A 159 -7.83 45.30 -22.05
N ARG A 160 -7.83 44.43 -21.02
CA ARG A 160 -6.60 43.84 -20.47
C ARG A 160 -5.96 42.81 -21.40
N CYS A 161 -6.80 41.97 -22.02
CA CYS A 161 -6.36 40.92 -22.95
C CYS A 161 -6.82 41.15 -24.40
N ASN A 162 -7.39 42.34 -24.68
CA ASN A 162 -7.98 42.71 -25.96
C ASN A 162 -9.11 41.78 -26.44
N PHE A 163 -9.79 41.05 -25.54
CA PHE A 163 -10.91 40.19 -25.91
C PHE A 163 -12.07 41.03 -26.51
N ASN A 164 -12.53 40.65 -27.70
CA ASN A 164 -13.46 41.42 -28.54
C ASN A 164 -13.02 42.87 -28.86
N MET A 165 -11.73 43.17 -28.73
CA MET A 165 -11.14 44.45 -29.15
C MET A 165 -10.37 44.29 -30.47
N PRO A 166 -10.09 45.37 -31.21
CA PRO A 166 -9.32 45.30 -32.45
C PRO A 166 -7.96 44.60 -32.24
N GLY A 167 -7.69 43.54 -33.01
CA GLY A 167 -6.45 42.78 -32.94
C GLY A 167 -6.37 41.73 -31.81
N GLY A 168 -7.41 41.57 -30.99
CA GLY A 168 -7.47 40.52 -29.97
C GLY A 168 -8.40 39.36 -30.33
N LEU A 169 -8.60 38.45 -29.37
CA LEU A 169 -9.38 37.22 -29.58
C LEU A 169 -10.88 37.53 -29.63
N PRO A 170 -11.61 37.16 -30.70
CA PRO A 170 -13.07 37.31 -30.74
C PRO A 170 -13.76 36.22 -29.91
N GLY A 171 -14.82 36.61 -29.22
CA GLY A 171 -15.66 35.75 -28.38
C GLY A 171 -16.53 34.76 -29.16
N VAL A 172 -16.79 35.05 -30.43
CA VAL A 172 -17.47 34.13 -31.36
C VAL A 172 -16.55 33.90 -32.56
N ILE A 173 -16.28 32.62 -32.85
CA ILE A 173 -15.43 32.20 -33.94
C ILE A 173 -16.27 32.08 -35.21
N VAL A 174 -15.99 32.93 -36.20
CA VAL A 174 -16.77 33.04 -37.44
C VAL A 174 -16.07 32.35 -38.63
N SER A 175 -14.81 31.93 -38.47
CA SER A 175 -13.97 31.31 -39.51
C SER A 175 -13.51 29.89 -39.11
N SER A 176 -13.48 28.96 -40.06
CA SER A 176 -12.99 27.59 -39.87
C SER A 176 -11.47 27.50 -39.64
N ALA A 177 -10.72 28.56 -39.91
CA ALA A 177 -9.27 28.61 -39.69
C ALA A 177 -8.87 28.81 -38.21
N ASP A 178 -9.80 29.32 -37.38
CA ASP A 178 -9.58 29.64 -35.97
C ASP A 178 -10.08 28.53 -35.02
N VAL A 179 -10.65 27.46 -35.56
CA VAL A 179 -10.98 26.25 -34.80
C VAL A 179 -9.66 25.51 -34.59
N ALA A 180 -9.15 25.52 -33.35
CA ALA A 180 -7.96 24.76 -33.00
C ALA A 180 -8.12 23.31 -33.50
N PRO A 181 -7.10 22.73 -34.17
CA PRO A 181 -7.18 21.35 -34.62
C PRO A 181 -7.43 20.49 -33.40
N GLY A 182 -8.54 19.75 -33.42
CA GLY A 182 -8.94 18.93 -32.29
C GLY A 182 -7.75 18.11 -31.82
N ILE A 183 -7.49 18.13 -30.51
CA ILE A 183 -6.64 17.12 -29.88
C ILE A 183 -7.33 15.80 -30.20
N THR A 184 -6.86 15.09 -31.22
CA THR A 184 -7.20 13.69 -31.37
C THR A 184 -6.80 13.09 -30.02
N PRO A 185 -7.72 12.51 -29.22
CA PRO A 185 -7.26 11.60 -28.19
C PRO A 185 -6.36 10.64 -28.94
N ALA A 186 -5.12 10.46 -28.47
CA ALA A 186 -4.24 9.45 -29.00
C ALA A 186 -5.11 8.23 -29.19
N THR A 187 -5.41 7.90 -30.45
CA THR A 187 -6.18 6.71 -30.74
C THR A 187 -5.37 5.64 -30.05
N SER A 188 -6.02 4.88 -29.18
CA SER A 188 -5.51 3.59 -28.78
C SER A 188 -5.25 2.85 -30.09
N MET A 189 -4.02 2.96 -30.59
CA MET A 189 -3.52 2.09 -31.63
C MET A 189 -3.51 0.73 -30.97
N ASP A 190 -4.56 -0.04 -31.25
CA ASP A 190 -4.65 -1.44 -30.91
C ASP A 190 -3.38 -2.13 -31.41
N VAL A 191 -2.60 -2.68 -30.48
CA VAL A 191 -1.35 -3.41 -30.75
C VAL A 191 -1.61 -4.79 -31.36
N ASP A 192 -2.86 -5.19 -31.62
CA ASP A 192 -3.20 -6.59 -31.93
C ASP A 192 -3.68 -6.88 -33.37
N THR A 193 -3.48 -5.98 -34.33
CA THR A 193 -3.59 -6.37 -35.76
C THR A 193 -2.46 -5.79 -36.61
N VAL A 194 -1.25 -6.32 -36.40
CA VAL A 194 -0.35 -6.55 -37.54
C VAL A 194 -0.77 -7.89 -38.14
N ASP A 195 -1.66 -7.83 -39.13
CA ASP A 195 -1.79 -8.95 -40.06
C ASP A 195 -0.45 -9.10 -40.78
N ASN A 196 0.03 -10.34 -40.82
CA ASN A 196 1.39 -10.71 -41.18
C ASN A 196 1.58 -10.73 -42.72
N THR A 197 0.93 -9.81 -43.43
CA THR A 197 0.88 -9.75 -44.89
C THR A 197 0.93 -8.31 -45.40
N MET A 198 2.01 -7.61 -45.07
CA MET A 198 2.56 -6.58 -45.95
C MET A 198 3.90 -7.10 -46.44
N THR A 199 3.86 -7.75 -47.60
CA THR A 199 5.05 -8.08 -48.38
C THR A 199 5.91 -6.83 -48.51
N ALA A 200 7.20 -6.97 -48.20
CA ALA A 200 8.24 -5.98 -48.43
C ALA A 200 8.31 -5.66 -49.93
N PRO A 201 7.74 -4.54 -50.42
CA PRO A 201 8.59 -3.57 -51.12
C PRO A 201 8.15 -2.10 -51.07
N THR A 202 7.28 -1.63 -50.16
CA THR A 202 6.81 -0.22 -50.20
C THR A 202 7.55 0.75 -49.26
N LEU A 203 8.24 0.25 -48.23
CA LEU A 203 9.13 1.07 -47.36
C LEU A 203 10.54 1.26 -47.93
N ALA A 204 10.89 0.57 -49.01
CA ALA A 204 12.22 0.61 -49.61
C ALA A 204 12.44 1.81 -50.56
N ARG A 205 11.42 2.65 -50.80
CA ARG A 205 11.51 3.76 -51.79
C ARG A 205 11.73 5.14 -51.19
N MET A 206 11.99 5.25 -49.88
CA MET A 206 12.44 6.50 -49.26
C MET A 206 13.67 6.22 -48.38
N ALA A 207 14.78 6.86 -48.76
CA ALA A 207 16.09 6.91 -48.12
C ALA A 207 17.05 5.71 -48.33
N ARG A 208 17.96 5.88 -49.29
CA ARG A 208 19.31 5.27 -49.23
C ARG A 208 20.02 5.82 -47.97
N PRO A 209 20.67 5.00 -47.13
CA PRO A 209 21.37 5.48 -45.95
C PRO A 209 22.79 5.90 -46.33
N THR A 210 22.98 7.16 -46.72
CA THR A 210 24.30 7.77 -46.87
C THR A 210 24.43 8.93 -45.91
N GLN A 211 24.80 8.59 -44.67
CA GLN A 211 25.54 9.35 -43.64
C GLN A 211 25.11 8.79 -42.28
N ALA A 212 26.07 8.34 -41.47
CA ALA A 212 25.81 8.06 -40.06
C ALA A 212 25.11 9.29 -39.46
N ARG A 213 23.85 9.12 -39.01
CA ARG A 213 22.97 10.25 -38.66
C ARG A 213 23.68 11.09 -37.59
N THR A 214 23.78 12.40 -37.80
CA THR A 214 24.44 13.34 -36.87
C THR A 214 23.96 13.18 -35.43
N LEU A 215 22.69 12.80 -35.23
CA LEU A 215 22.06 12.50 -33.95
C LEU A 215 22.65 11.27 -33.22
N ASP A 216 23.15 10.27 -33.96
CA ASP A 216 23.79 9.09 -33.37
C ASP A 216 25.17 9.43 -32.78
N ARG A 217 25.76 10.56 -33.16
CA ARG A 217 27.04 11.04 -32.63
C ARG A 217 26.91 11.82 -31.33
N LEU A 218 25.71 12.28 -30.98
CA LEU A 218 25.51 13.00 -29.73
C LEU A 218 25.72 12.05 -28.54
N PRO A 219 26.54 12.45 -27.55
CA PRO A 219 26.69 11.73 -26.29
C PRO A 219 25.36 11.56 -25.52
N GLU A 220 25.26 10.55 -24.65
CA GLU A 220 24.01 10.24 -23.92
C GLU A 220 23.64 11.29 -22.87
N ASP A 221 24.64 11.94 -22.25
CA ASP A 221 24.48 13.08 -21.34
C ASP A 221 23.90 14.31 -22.04
N VAL A 222 24.30 14.59 -23.28
CA VAL A 222 23.69 15.67 -24.09
C VAL A 222 22.22 15.36 -24.38
N TRP A 223 21.88 14.10 -24.68
CA TRP A 223 20.48 13.68 -24.84
C TRP A 223 19.67 13.82 -23.56
N ALA A 224 20.26 13.52 -22.40
CA ALA A 224 19.62 13.71 -21.11
C ALA A 224 19.36 15.19 -20.81
N LEU A 225 20.27 16.10 -21.17
CA LEU A 225 20.07 17.54 -21.08
C LEU A 225 18.95 18.02 -22.02
N ILE A 226 18.98 17.59 -23.29
CA ILE A 226 17.90 17.92 -24.25
C ILE A 226 16.55 17.46 -23.70
N ALA A 227 16.48 16.26 -23.12
CA ALA A 227 15.26 15.74 -22.53
C ALA A 227 14.77 16.54 -21.30
N ASP A 228 15.64 17.27 -20.58
CA ASP A 228 15.22 18.17 -19.49
C ASP A 228 14.47 19.41 -20.01
N ASP A 229 14.74 19.81 -21.25
CA ASP A 229 14.10 20.97 -21.89
C ASP A 229 12.96 20.58 -22.84
N LEU A 230 12.54 19.31 -22.87
CA LEU A 230 11.41 18.88 -23.70
C LEU A 230 10.13 18.74 -22.86
N PRO A 231 8.95 19.10 -23.40
CA PRO A 231 7.67 18.69 -22.83
C PRO A 231 7.55 17.17 -22.80
N ASP A 232 6.83 16.62 -21.81
CA ASP A 232 6.72 15.17 -21.64
C ASP A 232 6.05 14.47 -22.86
N GLN A 233 5.13 15.17 -23.53
CA GLN A 233 4.54 14.69 -24.78
C GLN A 233 5.58 14.58 -25.91
N ALA A 234 6.50 15.54 -26.02
CA ALA A 234 7.57 15.51 -27.00
C ALA A 234 8.54 14.36 -26.71
N ILE A 235 8.89 14.13 -25.44
CA ILE A 235 9.70 12.99 -25.00
C ILE A 235 9.04 11.68 -25.42
N HIS A 236 7.74 11.53 -25.17
CA HIS A 236 7.00 10.32 -25.53
C HIS A 236 6.98 10.10 -27.05
N CYS A 237 6.62 11.11 -27.83
CA CYS A 237 6.64 11.04 -29.30
C CYS A 237 8.05 10.69 -29.81
N PHE A 238 9.09 11.30 -29.25
CA PHE A 238 10.47 11.05 -29.67
C PHE A 238 10.93 9.63 -29.32
N CYS A 239 10.51 9.08 -28.18
CA CYS A 239 10.76 7.68 -27.82
C CYS A 239 10.16 6.68 -28.83
N GLN A 240 9.02 7.01 -29.46
CA GLN A 240 8.38 6.13 -30.44
C GLN A 240 9.17 6.06 -31.77
N VAL A 241 9.82 7.16 -32.15
CA VAL A 241 10.52 7.28 -33.44
C VAL A 241 12.03 7.06 -33.36
N TYR A 242 12.64 7.21 -32.17
CA TYR A 242 14.08 7.08 -31.96
C TYR A 242 14.41 6.14 -30.78
N PRO A 243 14.63 4.83 -31.07
CA PRO A 243 14.84 3.80 -30.03
C PRO A 243 16.03 4.06 -29.09
N ARG A 244 17.10 4.71 -29.57
CA ARG A 244 18.24 5.07 -28.72
C ARG A 244 17.85 6.09 -27.65
N PHE A 245 17.06 7.10 -28.00
CA PHE A 245 16.53 8.04 -27.00
C PHE A 245 15.57 7.36 -26.03
N ALA A 246 14.72 6.44 -26.50
CA ALA A 246 13.86 5.65 -25.62
C ALA A 246 14.65 4.79 -24.61
N ARG A 247 15.86 4.35 -24.99
CA ARG A 247 16.80 3.69 -24.08
C ARG A 247 17.37 4.69 -23.07
N ILE A 248 17.86 5.86 -23.51
CA ILE A 248 18.41 6.90 -22.64
C ILE A 248 17.37 7.37 -21.60
N VAL A 249 16.14 7.66 -22.02
CA VAL A 249 15.05 8.06 -21.11
C VAL A 249 14.80 7.02 -20.02
N ARG A 250 14.93 5.74 -20.35
CA ARG A 250 14.75 4.61 -19.42
C ARG A 250 15.96 4.42 -18.51
N ASP A 251 17.16 4.35 -19.08
CA ASP A 251 18.39 4.02 -18.38
C ASP A 251 18.78 5.13 -17.39
N TYR A 252 18.50 6.39 -17.73
CA TYR A 252 18.71 7.54 -16.84
C TYR A 252 17.47 7.91 -16.01
N ASN A 253 16.39 7.11 -16.08
CA ASN A 253 15.12 7.35 -15.39
C ASN A 253 14.64 8.81 -15.49
N LEU A 254 14.75 9.42 -16.68
CA LEU A 254 14.58 10.87 -16.87
C LEU A 254 13.20 11.36 -16.46
N ILE A 255 12.18 10.53 -16.68
CA ILE A 255 10.81 10.81 -16.25
C ILE A 255 10.73 10.93 -14.71
N ILE A 256 11.34 10.00 -13.97
CA ILE A 256 11.41 10.08 -12.49
C ILE A 256 12.19 11.32 -12.10
N ARG A 257 13.39 11.53 -12.66
CA ARG A 257 14.29 12.67 -12.37
C ARG A 257 13.59 14.02 -12.51
N ARG A 258 12.87 14.22 -13.63
CA ARG A 258 12.10 15.44 -13.91
C ARG A 258 10.95 15.65 -12.91
N GLY A 259 10.40 14.56 -12.36
CA GLY A 259 9.36 14.60 -11.33
C GLY A 259 9.87 14.89 -9.92
N LEU A 260 11.18 14.92 -9.68
CA LEU A 260 11.77 15.20 -8.37
C LEU A 260 11.79 16.71 -8.08
N VAL A 261 10.61 17.24 -7.84
CA VAL A 261 10.37 18.66 -7.58
C VAL A 261 9.62 18.84 -6.26
N CYS A 262 9.85 19.96 -5.59
CA CYS A 262 9.02 20.37 -4.47
C CYS A 262 7.59 20.61 -4.96
N PHE A 263 6.59 19.88 -4.46
CA PHE A 263 5.20 20.09 -4.89
C PHE A 263 4.71 21.51 -4.59
N TYR A 264 5.23 22.15 -3.54
CA TYR A 264 4.80 23.46 -3.08
C TYR A 264 5.46 24.62 -3.84
N LEU A 265 6.80 24.64 -3.97
CA LEU A 265 7.57 25.72 -4.63
C LEU A 265 7.98 25.39 -6.07
N ARG A 266 7.76 24.15 -6.54
CA ARG A 266 8.19 23.65 -7.85
C ARG A 266 9.70 23.71 -8.12
N LYS A 267 10.52 23.86 -7.07
CA LYS A 267 11.99 23.80 -7.18
C LYS A 267 12.46 22.34 -7.35
N PRO A 268 13.34 22.05 -8.32
CA PRO A 268 13.88 20.71 -8.51
C PRO A 268 14.85 20.32 -7.40
N PHE A 269 15.07 19.01 -7.22
CA PHE A 269 16.00 18.49 -6.20
C PHE A 269 17.45 18.93 -6.41
N THR A 270 17.83 19.28 -7.64
CA THR A 270 19.13 19.85 -7.98
C THR A 270 19.35 21.21 -7.32
N GLU A 271 18.30 21.99 -7.08
CA GLU A 271 18.36 23.31 -6.46
C GLU A 271 17.94 23.32 -4.98
N ALA A 272 17.05 22.41 -4.58
CA ALA A 272 16.47 22.39 -3.24
C ALA A 272 16.72 21.08 -2.48
N ILE A 273 16.84 21.17 -1.15
CA ILE A 273 16.83 19.98 -0.28
C ILE A 273 15.39 19.50 -0.16
N LEU A 274 15.05 18.46 -0.92
CA LEU A 274 13.76 17.77 -0.83
C LEU A 274 13.68 16.74 0.29
N GLY A 275 12.48 16.56 0.83
CA GLY A 275 12.16 15.65 1.91
C GLY A 275 10.68 15.36 2.02
N ILE A 276 10.32 14.65 3.08
CA ILE A 276 8.96 14.19 3.38
C ILE A 276 8.47 14.74 4.73
N GLY A 277 7.14 14.71 4.92
CA GLY A 277 6.48 15.23 6.10
C GLY A 277 6.31 14.14 7.16
N ILE A 278 6.84 14.36 8.35
CA ILE A 278 6.77 13.43 9.48
C ILE A 278 5.87 14.01 10.57
N GLN A 279 4.92 13.21 11.03
CA GLN A 279 4.08 13.50 12.18
C GLN A 279 4.61 12.73 13.40
N ALA A 280 5.04 13.46 14.41
CA ALA A 280 5.30 12.92 15.75
C ALA A 280 4.07 13.18 16.64
N THR A 281 3.56 12.14 17.32
CA THR A 281 2.47 12.29 18.30
C THR A 281 2.83 11.58 19.60
N VAL A 282 2.62 12.26 20.73
CA VAL A 282 2.84 11.68 22.05
C VAL A 282 1.60 10.89 22.47
N LYS A 283 1.74 9.56 22.60
CA LYS A 283 0.73 8.63 23.12
C LYS A 283 1.17 8.12 24.49
N GLY A 284 0.79 8.83 25.55
CA GLY A 284 1.23 8.53 26.92
C GLY A 284 2.73 8.79 27.09
N ARG A 285 3.52 7.77 27.45
CA ARG A 285 4.98 7.86 27.57
C ARG A 285 5.74 7.46 26.28
N LYS A 286 5.04 7.29 25.16
CA LYS A 286 5.62 6.89 23.87
C LYS A 286 5.35 7.93 22.81
N ILE A 287 6.27 8.09 21.87
CA ILE A 287 5.98 8.79 20.62
C ILE A 287 5.73 7.81 19.49
N ASP A 288 4.67 8.11 18.78
CA ASP A 288 4.28 7.51 17.53
C ASP A 288 4.75 8.45 16.42
N ILE A 289 5.82 8.04 15.74
CA ILE A 289 6.45 8.76 14.62
C ILE A 289 5.97 8.11 13.33
N ARG A 290 5.29 8.89 12.49
CA ARG A 290 4.71 8.40 11.23
C ARG A 290 5.06 9.34 10.09
N ALA A 291 5.51 8.77 8.98
CA ALA A 291 5.48 9.49 7.71
C ALA A 291 4.01 9.64 7.27
N ARG A 292 3.62 10.87 6.91
CA ARG A 292 2.25 11.23 6.49
C ARG A 292 2.21 11.69 5.05
N GLU A 293 3.16 12.53 4.68
CA GLU A 293 3.28 13.04 3.32
C GLU A 293 4.47 12.38 2.63
N PHE A 294 4.22 11.74 1.50
CA PHE A 294 5.24 11.09 0.66
C PHE A 294 5.54 11.87 -0.60
N GLU A 295 4.74 12.88 -0.93
CA GLU A 295 5.08 13.86 -1.95
C GLU A 295 6.20 14.76 -1.46
N LEU A 296 7.21 14.93 -2.31
CA LEU A 296 8.42 15.66 -1.96
C LEU A 296 8.14 17.17 -1.85
N PHE A 297 8.62 17.78 -0.78
CA PHE A 297 8.69 19.24 -0.65
C PHE A 297 10.06 19.68 -0.16
N SER A 298 10.39 20.94 -0.39
CA SER A 298 11.68 21.52 -0.06
C SER A 298 11.74 21.95 1.41
N GLN A 299 12.94 21.90 2.00
CA GLN A 299 13.23 22.48 3.32
C GLN A 299 12.79 23.94 3.44
N GLU A 300 12.95 24.74 2.37
CA GLU A 300 12.50 26.14 2.31
C GLU A 300 10.96 26.28 2.44
N ALA A 301 10.20 25.36 1.85
CA ALA A 301 8.76 25.34 2.00
C ALA A 301 8.37 25.08 3.47
N PHE A 302 9.10 24.18 4.14
CA PHE A 302 8.89 23.89 5.55
C PHE A 302 9.29 25.06 6.47
N ALA A 303 10.51 25.57 6.31
CA ALA A 303 11.12 26.52 7.22
C ALA A 303 10.63 27.96 6.98
N ASN A 304 10.60 28.38 5.72
CA ASN A 304 10.37 29.78 5.34
C ASN A 304 8.91 30.04 4.96
N CYS A 305 8.23 29.04 4.39
CA CYS A 305 6.81 29.16 4.01
C CYS A 305 5.86 28.56 5.06
N HIS A 306 6.39 28.04 6.16
CA HIS A 306 5.63 27.40 7.24
C HIS A 306 4.67 26.29 6.77
N LEU A 307 5.03 25.55 5.72
CA LEU A 307 4.24 24.42 5.24
C LEU A 307 4.15 23.33 6.33
N ARG A 308 2.93 22.97 6.73
CA ARG A 308 2.65 21.96 7.78
C ARG A 308 1.57 20.95 7.39
N ARG A 309 1.08 21.03 6.15
CA ARG A 309 -0.01 20.21 5.63
C ARG A 309 0.39 19.69 4.26
N GLY A 310 0.11 18.42 4.02
CA GLY A 310 0.36 17.73 2.77
C GLY A 310 -0.61 18.12 1.66
N ILE A 311 -0.46 17.48 0.50
CA ILE A 311 -1.31 17.70 -0.68
C ILE A 311 -2.75 17.20 -0.48
N TRP A 312 -2.94 16.27 0.47
CA TRP A 312 -4.24 15.76 0.93
C TRP A 312 -4.67 16.38 2.27
N ASN A 313 -4.05 17.51 2.64
CA ASN A 313 -4.31 18.23 3.89
C ASN A 313 -3.93 17.46 5.17
N GLU A 314 -3.17 16.37 5.07
CA GLU A 314 -2.66 15.65 6.24
C GLU A 314 -1.64 16.51 7.00
N PRO A 315 -1.78 16.70 8.32
CA PRO A 315 -0.83 17.48 9.10
C PRO A 315 0.47 16.71 9.32
N PHE A 316 1.57 17.45 9.35
CA PHE A 316 2.88 16.97 9.79
C PHE A 316 3.60 18.04 10.62
N THR A 317 4.43 17.60 11.58
CA THR A 317 5.13 18.48 12.52
C THR A 317 6.59 18.69 12.17
N HIS A 318 7.19 17.75 11.44
CA HIS A 318 8.61 17.72 11.14
C HIS A 318 8.85 17.54 9.63
N PHE A 319 9.99 18.04 9.18
CA PHE A 319 10.54 17.79 7.85
C PHE A 319 11.70 16.80 7.97
N LEU A 320 11.68 15.74 7.17
CA LEU A 320 12.81 14.81 7.06
C LEU A 320 13.33 14.82 5.62
N PRO A 321 14.53 15.38 5.36
CA PRO A 321 15.13 15.25 4.04
C PRO A 321 15.35 13.77 3.69
N VAL A 322 15.14 13.45 2.42
CA VAL A 322 15.41 12.11 1.88
C VAL A 322 16.77 12.10 1.16
N ALA A 323 17.28 10.92 0.81
CA ALA A 323 18.48 10.80 -0.02
C ALA A 323 18.06 10.45 -1.45
N LEU A 324 18.06 11.43 -2.37
CA LEU A 324 17.67 11.18 -3.77
C LEU A 324 18.87 10.78 -4.64
N SER A 325 20.00 11.44 -4.46
CA SER A 325 21.27 11.13 -5.12
C SER A 325 22.41 11.41 -4.15
N THR A 326 23.62 10.97 -4.44
CA THR A 326 24.81 11.26 -3.61
C THR A 326 24.98 12.77 -3.43
N ALA A 327 24.91 13.55 -4.52
CA ALA A 327 25.03 15.01 -4.46
C ALA A 327 23.91 15.66 -3.62
N HIS A 328 22.67 15.17 -3.73
CA HIS A 328 21.56 15.66 -2.93
C HIS A 328 21.69 15.26 -1.46
N PHE A 329 22.13 14.03 -1.19
CA PHE A 329 22.35 13.50 0.16
C PHE A 329 23.44 14.27 0.90
N GLU A 330 24.58 14.54 0.27
CA GLU A 330 25.67 15.33 0.86
C GLU A 330 25.21 16.73 1.29
N ARG A 331 24.45 17.40 0.41
CA ARG A 331 23.82 18.69 0.71
C ARG A 331 22.79 18.59 1.84
N ALA A 332 22.00 17.51 1.87
CA ALA A 332 20.93 17.31 2.83
C ALA A 332 21.43 16.81 4.20
N LEU A 333 22.65 16.28 4.28
CA LEU A 333 23.16 15.60 5.48
C LEU A 333 23.09 16.43 6.77
N PRO A 334 23.43 17.74 6.79
CA PRO A 334 23.25 18.57 7.98
C PRO A 334 21.78 18.63 8.43
N ALA A 335 20.86 18.86 7.49
CA ALA A 335 19.42 18.91 7.77
C ALA A 335 18.88 17.54 8.21
N ILE A 336 19.38 16.43 7.65
CA ILE A 336 18.99 15.07 8.08
C ILE A 336 19.37 14.86 9.55
N ARG A 337 20.57 15.27 9.95
CA ARG A 337 21.03 15.15 11.34
C ARG A 337 20.15 15.94 12.30
N GLU A 338 19.86 17.19 11.95
CA GLU A 338 18.98 18.07 12.72
C GLU A 338 17.57 17.48 12.84
N SER A 339 16.97 17.04 11.73
CA SER A 339 15.63 16.42 11.73
C SER A 339 15.57 15.19 12.63
N LEU A 340 16.56 14.30 12.57
CA LEU A 340 16.61 13.11 13.42
C LEU A 340 16.82 13.45 14.90
N LEU A 341 17.58 14.50 15.21
CA LEU A 341 17.74 15.01 16.56
C LEU A 341 16.43 15.55 17.14
N LEU A 342 15.71 16.35 16.36
CA LEU A 342 14.40 16.88 16.77
C LEU A 342 13.40 15.75 17.01
N LEU A 343 13.33 14.78 16.11
CA LEU A 343 12.48 13.60 16.27
C LEU A 343 12.88 12.75 17.49
N ALA A 344 14.17 12.66 17.81
CA ALA A 344 14.63 11.97 19.02
C ALA A 344 14.30 12.77 20.30
N ALA A 345 14.38 14.10 20.23
CA ALA A 345 14.12 15.01 21.34
C ALA A 345 12.67 14.97 21.81
N GLU A 346 11.71 14.72 20.91
CA GLU A 346 10.31 14.49 21.29
C GLU A 346 10.18 13.44 22.40
N ASN A 347 11.08 12.45 22.42
CA ASN A 347 11.05 11.30 23.32
C ASN A 347 11.88 11.47 24.59
N GLN A 348 12.51 12.62 24.79
CA GLN A 348 13.43 12.84 25.90
C GLN A 348 13.26 14.24 26.51
N PRO A 349 13.27 14.36 27.85
CA PRO A 349 13.18 15.66 28.52
C PRO A 349 14.41 16.56 28.30
N ARG A 350 15.49 16.02 27.72
CA ARG A 350 16.69 16.77 27.33
C ARG A 350 16.97 16.54 25.85
N CYS A 351 17.44 17.57 25.16
CA CYS A 351 17.84 17.46 23.76
C CYS A 351 18.99 16.44 23.64
N PRO A 352 18.83 15.36 22.85
CA PRO A 352 19.87 14.37 22.66
C PRO A 352 21.06 14.97 21.90
N THR A 353 22.25 14.42 22.13
CA THR A 353 23.42 14.73 21.30
C THR A 353 23.43 13.83 20.06
N TRP A 354 24.01 14.33 18.96
CA TRP A 354 24.10 13.55 17.73
C TRP A 354 24.95 12.30 17.95
N THR A 355 24.35 11.15 17.68
CA THR A 355 25.05 9.87 17.56
C THR A 355 24.52 9.14 16.33
N PRO A 356 25.36 8.48 15.52
CA PRO A 356 24.89 7.73 14.35
C PRO A 356 23.79 6.73 14.71
N THR A 357 23.86 6.13 15.91
CA THR A 357 22.87 5.16 16.41
C THR A 357 21.45 5.69 16.51
N LEU A 358 21.22 7.02 16.54
CA LEU A 358 19.87 7.61 16.46
C LEU A 358 19.12 7.17 15.19
N VAL A 359 19.84 6.96 14.09
CA VAL A 359 19.28 6.45 12.83
C VAL A 359 18.53 5.14 13.08
N LEU A 360 19.15 4.21 13.81
CA LEU A 360 18.58 2.90 14.13
C LEU A 360 17.45 2.97 15.16
N GLN A 361 17.32 4.06 15.92
CA GLN A 361 16.25 4.25 16.89
C GLN A 361 14.95 4.79 16.28
N ILE A 362 15.04 5.44 15.11
CA ILE A 362 13.93 6.16 14.46
C ILE A 362 13.53 5.49 13.16
N ILE A 363 14.46 5.35 12.20
CA ILE A 363 14.11 4.92 10.83
C ILE A 363 13.53 3.50 10.78
N PRO A 364 14.08 2.50 11.49
CA PRO A 364 13.49 1.16 11.54
C PRO A 364 12.04 1.13 12.03
N LYS A 365 11.69 1.97 13.01
CA LYS A 365 10.31 2.07 13.52
C LYS A 365 9.36 2.66 12.49
N MET A 366 9.79 3.72 11.80
CA MET A 366 9.01 4.31 10.71
C MET A 366 8.81 3.30 9.57
N CYS A 367 9.87 2.61 9.16
CA CYS A 367 9.81 1.58 8.12
C CYS A 367 8.84 0.46 8.51
N ASN A 368 8.92 -0.05 9.75
CA ASN A 368 7.99 -1.08 10.23
C ASN A 368 6.53 -0.58 10.24
N GLN A 369 6.27 0.65 10.67
CA GLN A 369 4.93 1.24 10.63
C GLN A 369 4.40 1.38 9.20
N MET A 370 5.25 1.74 8.24
CA MET A 370 4.88 1.80 6.83
C MET A 370 4.53 0.43 6.25
N VAL A 371 5.24 -0.62 6.66
CA VAL A 371 4.93 -2.00 6.30
C VAL A 371 3.56 -2.41 6.84
N LEU A 372 3.22 -2.02 8.07
CA LEU A 372 1.87 -2.24 8.62
C LEU A 372 0.79 -1.52 7.80
N ASN A 373 1.02 -0.25 7.48
CA ASN A 373 0.08 0.54 6.65
C ASN A 373 -0.08 -0.07 5.24
N LEU A 374 1.00 -0.64 4.68
CA LEU A 374 0.98 -1.34 3.40
C LEU A 374 0.08 -2.58 3.45
N VAL A 375 0.21 -3.41 4.50
CA VAL A 375 -0.68 -4.57 4.70
C VAL A 375 -2.13 -4.12 4.79
N GLU A 376 -2.39 -3.09 5.60
CA GLU A 376 -3.74 -2.57 5.80
C GLU A 376 -4.36 -2.04 4.49
N ALA A 377 -3.62 -1.22 3.74
CA ALA A 377 -4.05 -0.68 2.44
C ALA A 377 -4.26 -1.76 1.37
N CYS A 378 -3.51 -2.87 1.46
CA CYS A 378 -3.61 -3.98 0.53
C CYS A 378 -4.63 -5.04 0.94
N SER A 379 -5.08 -5.08 2.20
CA SER A 379 -6.03 -6.09 2.70
C SER A 379 -7.46 -5.86 2.20
N THR A 380 -8.28 -6.92 2.15
CA THR A 380 -9.67 -6.87 1.67
C THR A 380 -10.66 -6.27 2.68
N SER A 381 -10.22 -5.94 3.89
CA SER A 381 -11.06 -5.53 5.02
C SER A 381 -11.49 -4.07 4.98
N THR A 382 -10.90 -3.25 4.11
CA THR A 382 -11.32 -1.86 3.89
C THR A 382 -12.39 -1.80 2.81
N THR A 383 -13.48 -1.10 3.11
CA THR A 383 -14.71 -0.88 2.34
C THR A 383 -14.52 -0.15 0.98
N SER A 384 -13.32 -0.15 0.41
CA SER A 384 -13.01 0.48 -0.87
C SER A 384 -13.34 -0.47 -2.03
N ILE A 385 -14.36 -0.10 -2.79
CA ILE A 385 -15.01 -0.91 -3.83
C ILE A 385 -14.14 -1.07 -5.11
N HIS A 386 -12.98 -0.40 -5.22
CA HIS A 386 -12.20 -0.37 -6.47
C HIS A 386 -10.73 -0.79 -6.32
N THR A 387 -10.30 -1.73 -7.17
CA THR A 387 -8.91 -2.22 -7.29
C THR A 387 -7.92 -1.10 -7.63
N THR A 388 -8.35 -0.07 -8.37
CA THR A 388 -7.52 1.09 -8.75
C THR A 388 -7.14 1.95 -7.55
N THR A 389 -8.06 2.20 -6.62
CA THR A 389 -7.80 2.98 -5.40
C THR A 389 -6.80 2.26 -4.49
N ARG A 390 -6.91 0.93 -4.35
CA ARG A 390 -5.97 0.09 -3.61
C ARG A 390 -4.57 0.10 -4.23
N LEU A 391 -4.49 0.05 -5.57
CA LEU A 391 -3.23 0.18 -6.30
C LEU A 391 -2.55 1.52 -6.01
N CYS A 392 -3.26 2.64 -6.18
CA CYS A 392 -2.70 3.97 -5.93
C CYS A 392 -2.24 4.15 -4.47
N ALA A 393 -3.01 3.64 -3.50
CA ALA A 393 -2.62 3.68 -2.09
C ALA A 393 -1.36 2.84 -1.81
N SER A 394 -1.27 1.63 -2.40
CA SER A 394 -0.11 0.76 -2.28
C SER A 394 1.14 1.34 -2.94
N GLU A 395 1.00 2.04 -4.07
CA GLU A 395 2.11 2.68 -4.79
C GLU A 395 2.72 3.83 -3.99
N LYS A 396 1.88 4.71 -3.42
CA LYS A 396 2.33 5.81 -2.56
C LYS A 396 3.04 5.30 -1.30
N ALA A 397 2.42 4.34 -0.60
CA ALA A 397 3.01 3.76 0.60
C ALA A 397 4.32 3.02 0.30
N LEU A 398 4.42 2.33 -0.84
CA LEU A 398 5.65 1.66 -1.27
C LEU A 398 6.75 2.68 -1.61
N THR A 399 6.40 3.76 -2.29
CA THR A 399 7.33 4.85 -2.65
C THR A 399 7.94 5.46 -1.41
N GLY A 400 7.11 5.85 -0.44
CA GLY A 400 7.60 6.39 0.82
C GLY A 400 8.51 5.41 1.59
N TYR A 401 8.19 4.11 1.54
CA TYR A 401 9.00 3.08 2.18
C TYR A 401 10.39 3.01 1.55
N TYR A 402 10.45 3.02 0.22
CA TYR A 402 11.70 2.97 -0.54
C TYR A 402 12.55 4.24 -0.32
N LEU A 403 11.94 5.43 -0.23
CA LEU A 403 12.64 6.67 0.09
C LEU A 403 13.30 6.63 1.48
N LEU A 404 12.58 6.16 2.50
CA LEU A 404 13.14 6.00 3.85
C LEU A 404 14.22 4.92 3.92
N LEU A 405 14.01 3.81 3.24
CA LEU A 405 14.98 2.73 3.20
C LEU A 405 16.26 3.16 2.46
N HIS A 406 16.14 3.90 1.36
CA HIS A 406 17.27 4.45 0.64
C HIS A 406 18.06 5.43 1.51
N LEU A 407 17.37 6.33 2.23
CA LEU A 407 17.99 7.22 3.22
C LEU A 407 18.78 6.43 4.28
N ALA A 408 18.17 5.39 4.86
CA ALA A 408 18.85 4.56 5.84
C ALA A 408 20.08 3.84 5.27
N GLN A 409 19.98 3.29 4.05
CA GLN A 409 21.11 2.66 3.36
C GLN A 409 22.25 3.65 3.10
N MET A 410 21.94 4.89 2.69
CA MET A 410 22.93 5.93 2.48
C MET A 410 23.61 6.34 3.80
N LEU A 411 22.86 6.46 4.89
CA LEU A 411 23.40 6.75 6.22
C LEU A 411 24.28 5.61 6.75
N VAL A 412 23.91 4.34 6.52
CA VAL A 412 24.72 3.17 6.90
C VAL A 412 26.05 3.15 6.12
N ARG A 413 26.01 3.43 4.81
CA ARG A 413 27.24 3.55 3.98
C ARG A 413 28.13 4.71 4.46
N HIS A 414 27.53 5.84 4.81
CA HIS A 414 28.24 7.02 5.30
C HIS A 414 28.82 6.83 6.73
N HIS A 415 28.22 5.96 7.55
CA HIS A 415 28.65 5.71 8.93
C HIS A 415 28.89 4.21 9.18
N PRO A 416 30.11 3.70 8.94
CA PRO A 416 30.43 2.27 9.11
C PRO A 416 30.14 1.70 10.49
N THR A 417 30.14 2.55 11.53
CA THR A 417 29.74 2.15 12.90
C THR A 417 28.30 1.62 12.94
N LEU A 418 27.39 2.15 12.11
CA LEU A 418 26.01 1.64 12.02
C LEU A 418 25.96 0.21 11.49
N GLN A 419 26.75 -0.10 10.47
CA GLN A 419 26.87 -1.45 9.93
C GLN A 419 27.35 -2.44 11.00
N THR A 420 28.33 -2.05 11.82
CA THR A 420 28.79 -2.86 12.95
C THR A 420 27.66 -3.12 13.95
N HIS A 421 26.87 -2.10 14.31
CA HIS A 421 25.76 -2.27 15.24
C HIS A 421 24.66 -3.18 14.67
N ILE A 422 24.33 -3.05 13.38
CA ILE A 422 23.38 -3.94 12.69
C ILE A 422 23.88 -5.38 12.72
N SER A 423 25.13 -5.61 12.31
CA SER A 423 25.74 -6.94 12.23
C SER A 423 25.80 -7.61 13.61
N THR A 424 26.20 -6.86 14.65
CA THR A 424 26.23 -7.36 16.04
C THR A 424 24.83 -7.74 16.51
N ARG A 425 23.82 -6.89 16.26
CA ARG A 425 22.44 -7.19 16.68
C ARG A 425 21.87 -8.45 16.02
N LEU A 426 22.15 -8.65 14.74
CA LEU A 426 21.75 -9.86 14.02
C LEU A 426 22.47 -11.11 14.55
N ARG A 427 23.78 -11.00 14.82
CA ARG A 427 24.58 -12.09 15.40
C ARG A 427 24.12 -12.46 16.80
N ASP A 428 23.92 -11.47 17.67
CA ASP A 428 23.48 -11.68 19.05
C ASP A 428 22.10 -12.33 19.09
N PHE A 429 21.19 -11.94 18.19
CA PHE A 429 19.90 -12.58 18.04
C PHE A 429 20.05 -14.08 17.76
N VAL A 430 21.00 -14.49 16.93
CA VAL A 430 21.24 -15.93 16.68
C VAL A 430 21.90 -16.61 17.89
N ALA A 431 22.80 -15.92 18.59
CA ALA A 431 23.67 -16.51 19.61
C ALA A 431 22.94 -17.09 20.84
N SER A 432 21.86 -16.45 21.33
CA SER A 432 21.18 -16.94 22.54
C SER A 432 19.70 -16.57 22.61
N VAL A 433 18.91 -17.35 23.36
CA VAL A 433 17.50 -17.04 23.66
C VAL A 433 17.37 -15.72 24.45
N ALA A 434 18.31 -15.43 25.35
CA ALA A 434 18.30 -14.19 26.13
C ALA A 434 18.42 -12.94 25.24
N SER A 435 19.24 -13.00 24.18
CA SER A 435 19.41 -11.92 23.22
C SER A 435 18.20 -11.71 22.29
N ARG A 436 17.33 -12.72 22.14
CA ARG A 436 16.07 -12.63 21.36
C ARG A 436 14.91 -12.10 22.18
N HIS A 437 15.03 -12.12 23.50
CA HIS A 437 13.96 -11.78 24.42
C HIS A 437 13.39 -10.38 24.16
N LYS A 438 12.10 -10.18 24.46
CA LYS A 438 11.36 -8.93 24.23
C LYS A 438 11.98 -7.69 24.92
N SER A 439 12.79 -7.87 25.95
CA SER A 439 13.54 -6.77 26.57
C SER A 439 14.70 -6.26 25.69
N VAL A 440 15.26 -7.10 24.82
CA VAL A 440 16.40 -6.80 23.94
C VAL A 440 15.92 -6.50 22.52
N VAL A 441 14.96 -7.28 22.03
CA VAL A 441 14.30 -7.09 20.72
C VAL A 441 12.79 -6.90 20.95
N PRO A 442 12.32 -5.69 21.27
CA PRO A 442 10.92 -5.45 21.61
C PRO A 442 9.95 -5.76 20.47
N ASP A 443 10.37 -5.51 19.23
CA ASP A 443 9.56 -5.64 18.03
C ASP A 443 10.31 -6.47 16.97
N LEU A 444 9.69 -7.56 16.52
CA LEU A 444 10.27 -8.46 15.51
C LEU A 444 10.18 -7.87 14.09
N GLY A 445 9.19 -7.02 13.80
CA GLY A 445 9.11 -6.31 12.52
C GLY A 445 10.20 -5.26 12.39
N GLU A 446 10.49 -4.51 13.47
CA GLU A 446 11.65 -3.61 13.52
C GLU A 446 12.95 -4.40 13.28
N PHE A 447 13.09 -5.57 13.92
CA PHE A 447 14.25 -6.46 13.71
C PHE A 447 14.44 -6.86 12.24
N LEU A 448 13.36 -7.14 11.50
CA LEU A 448 13.45 -7.44 10.07
C LEU A 448 14.01 -6.27 9.25
N ILE A 449 13.82 -5.02 9.69
CA ILE A 449 14.44 -3.86 9.03
C ILE A 449 15.97 -3.87 9.19
N TYR A 450 16.51 -4.30 10.34
CA TYR A 450 17.97 -4.49 10.50
C TYR A 450 18.48 -5.52 9.50
N ALA A 451 17.74 -6.63 9.31
CA ALA A 451 18.08 -7.64 8.31
C ALA A 451 17.94 -7.13 6.86
N MET A 452 17.17 -6.06 6.59
CA MET A 452 17.13 -5.38 5.29
C MET A 452 18.32 -4.45 5.07
N LEU A 453 18.75 -3.75 6.14
CA LEU A 453 19.82 -2.75 6.07
C LEU A 453 21.21 -3.35 6.05
N ASP A 454 21.35 -4.59 6.50
CA ASP A 454 22.63 -5.27 6.55
C ASP A 454 23.34 -5.29 5.19
N THR A 455 24.56 -4.75 5.16
CA THR A 455 25.39 -4.65 3.96
C THR A 455 26.44 -5.75 3.82
N ASP A 456 26.62 -6.60 4.83
CA ASP A 456 27.61 -7.68 4.80
C ASP A 456 27.19 -8.79 3.82
N ASP A 457 28.02 -9.07 2.81
CA ASP A 457 27.75 -10.06 1.75
C ASP A 457 27.53 -11.48 2.29
N ALA A 458 28.18 -11.83 3.41
CA ALA A 458 27.97 -13.11 4.10
C ALA A 458 26.59 -13.21 4.78
N ALA A 459 25.89 -12.08 4.94
CA ALA A 459 24.54 -11.96 5.49
C ALA A 459 23.50 -11.49 4.43
N ARG A 460 23.94 -11.04 3.25
CA ARG A 460 23.09 -10.58 2.15
C ARG A 460 22.60 -11.66 1.19
N GLY A 461 23.27 -12.81 1.11
CA GLY A 461 22.83 -13.90 0.26
C GLY A 461 21.35 -14.26 0.52
N PRO A 462 20.55 -14.61 -0.51
CA PRO A 462 19.16 -15.04 -0.30
C PRO A 462 19.04 -16.22 0.67
N ALA A 463 20.10 -17.03 0.79
CA ALA A 463 20.21 -18.11 1.75
C ALA A 463 20.52 -17.67 3.20
N ALA A 464 21.09 -16.47 3.44
CA ALA A 464 21.50 -16.06 4.78
C ALA A 464 20.31 -15.93 5.76
N TRP A 465 19.16 -15.46 5.27
CA TRP A 465 17.92 -15.49 6.04
C TRP A 465 17.55 -16.93 6.42
N ARG A 466 17.47 -17.82 5.42
CA ARG A 466 17.11 -19.24 5.57
C ARG A 466 18.05 -19.99 6.52
N ASP A 467 19.35 -19.79 6.38
CA ASP A 467 20.36 -20.62 7.03
C ASP A 467 20.68 -20.16 8.46
N ARG A 468 20.50 -18.86 8.77
CA ARG A 468 20.93 -18.29 10.06
C ARG A 468 19.79 -17.69 10.89
N LEU A 469 18.82 -17.03 10.27
CA LEU A 469 17.84 -16.20 10.99
C LEU A 469 16.45 -16.84 11.09
N SER A 470 16.02 -17.60 10.08
CA SER A 470 14.62 -18.03 9.95
C SER A 470 14.17 -18.92 11.11
N VAL A 471 14.98 -19.89 11.55
CA VAL A 471 14.65 -20.79 12.67
C VAL A 471 14.69 -20.07 14.02
N PRO A 472 15.75 -19.32 14.39
CA PRO A 472 15.73 -18.46 15.58
C PRO A 472 14.55 -17.50 15.64
N PHE A 473 14.19 -16.90 14.51
CA PHE A 473 13.08 -15.98 14.38
C PHE A 473 11.74 -16.69 14.59
N LEU A 474 11.55 -17.86 13.97
CA LEU A 474 10.35 -18.70 14.17
C LEU A 474 10.19 -19.10 15.63
N ALA A 475 11.27 -19.54 16.29
CA ALA A 475 11.24 -19.94 17.69
C ALA A 475 10.77 -18.78 18.58
N GLU A 476 11.36 -17.58 18.42
CA GLU A 476 10.96 -16.40 19.19
C GLU A 476 9.52 -15.94 18.86
N LEU A 477 9.12 -16.00 17.59
CA LEU A 477 7.77 -15.67 17.13
C LEU A 477 6.72 -16.55 17.83
N LEU A 478 6.87 -17.87 17.73
CA LEU A 478 5.94 -18.81 18.34
C LEU A 478 5.90 -18.64 19.87
N THR A 479 7.06 -18.44 20.50
CA THR A 479 7.19 -18.24 21.95
C THR A 479 6.41 -17.00 22.43
N ARG A 480 6.47 -15.89 21.68
CA ARG A 480 5.69 -14.67 21.99
C ARG A 480 4.20 -14.82 21.74
N GLN A 481 3.79 -15.68 20.82
CA GLN A 481 2.37 -15.90 20.50
C GLN A 481 1.63 -16.68 21.61
N VAL A 482 2.32 -17.54 22.36
CA VAL A 482 1.70 -18.40 23.39
C VAL A 482 0.80 -17.63 24.35
N VAL A 483 1.24 -16.48 24.87
CA VAL A 483 0.41 -15.69 25.82
C VAL A 483 -0.94 -15.32 25.21
N TRP A 484 -0.96 -14.96 23.92
CA TRP A 484 -2.18 -14.56 23.21
C TRP A 484 -3.06 -15.76 22.85
N GLN A 485 -2.46 -16.92 22.61
CA GLN A 485 -3.19 -18.17 22.38
C GLN A 485 -3.94 -18.61 23.64
N LEU A 486 -3.32 -18.44 24.81
CA LEU A 486 -3.85 -18.87 26.11
C LEU A 486 -4.80 -17.85 26.74
N ASP A 487 -4.64 -16.56 26.46
CA ASP A 487 -5.43 -15.47 27.05
C ASP A 487 -6.95 -15.64 26.78
N PRO A 488 -7.82 -15.63 27.82
CA PRO A 488 -9.25 -15.83 27.67
C PRO A 488 -9.99 -14.77 26.83
N SER A 489 -9.44 -13.55 26.74
CA SER A 489 -10.01 -12.43 25.96
C SER A 489 -9.53 -12.41 24.51
N LYS A 490 -8.55 -13.24 24.18
CA LYS A 490 -7.95 -13.35 22.83
C LYS A 490 -8.15 -14.76 22.28
N GLY A 491 -7.11 -15.60 22.32
CA GLY A 491 -7.13 -16.93 21.71
C GLY A 491 -8.02 -17.94 22.44
N ASN A 492 -8.20 -17.77 23.75
CA ASN A 492 -9.02 -18.60 24.65
C ASN A 492 -8.81 -20.12 24.46
N ARG A 493 -7.55 -20.55 24.36
CA ARG A 493 -7.17 -21.96 24.15
C ARG A 493 -6.25 -22.46 25.28
N PRO A 494 -6.71 -22.47 26.54
CA PRO A 494 -5.90 -22.82 27.70
C PRO A 494 -5.33 -24.24 27.65
N HIS A 495 -5.99 -25.16 26.91
CA HIS A 495 -5.54 -26.54 26.70
C HIS A 495 -4.21 -26.64 25.94
N LEU A 496 -3.80 -25.60 25.21
CA LEU A 496 -2.50 -25.55 24.53
C LEU A 496 -1.33 -25.47 25.52
N ALA A 497 -1.55 -25.05 26.77
CA ALA A 497 -0.50 -25.01 27.78
C ALA A 497 -0.08 -26.40 28.27
N TYR A 498 -0.87 -27.45 27.99
CA TYR A 498 -0.47 -28.82 28.29
C TYR A 498 0.78 -29.19 27.48
N LEU A 499 1.79 -29.81 28.10
CA LEU A 499 2.99 -30.29 27.42
C LEU A 499 2.92 -31.81 27.31
N GLU A 500 2.71 -32.32 26.09
CA GLU A 500 2.67 -33.76 25.84
C GLU A 500 4.08 -34.39 26.02
N PRO A 501 4.19 -35.66 26.45
CA PRO A 501 5.46 -36.39 26.50
C PRO A 501 6.23 -36.33 25.17
N ALA A 502 7.56 -36.24 25.20
CA ALA A 502 8.40 -35.96 24.02
C ALA A 502 8.10 -36.90 22.83
N ASP A 503 7.87 -38.18 23.09
CA ASP A 503 7.63 -39.23 22.08
C ASP A 503 6.16 -39.33 21.62
N SER A 504 5.31 -38.38 22.04
CA SER A 504 3.91 -38.36 21.64
C SER A 504 3.73 -38.02 20.15
N PRO A 505 2.74 -38.62 19.46
CA PRO A 505 2.43 -38.28 18.08
C PRO A 505 2.04 -36.80 17.92
N PRO A 506 2.13 -36.24 16.70
CA PRO A 506 1.76 -34.85 16.45
C PRO A 506 0.31 -34.57 16.86
N SER A 507 0.16 -33.55 17.70
CA SER A 507 -1.10 -33.15 18.31
C SER A 507 -1.92 -32.28 17.35
N LEU A 508 -3.02 -32.81 16.81
CA LEU A 508 -3.77 -32.19 15.71
C LEU A 508 -4.50 -30.93 16.15
N SER A 509 -5.16 -30.99 17.31
CA SER A 509 -5.78 -29.79 17.87
C SER A 509 -4.71 -28.74 18.17
N ARG A 510 -3.46 -29.10 18.51
CA ARG A 510 -2.41 -28.09 18.76
C ARG A 510 -2.06 -27.35 17.47
N LEU A 511 -1.88 -28.08 16.37
CA LEU A 511 -1.59 -27.50 15.05
C LEU A 511 -2.68 -26.52 14.62
N ARG A 512 -3.95 -26.94 14.71
CA ARG A 512 -5.09 -26.10 14.31
C ARG A 512 -5.27 -24.92 15.24
N ASP A 513 -5.29 -25.18 16.54
CA ASP A 513 -5.71 -24.19 17.52
C ASP A 513 -4.68 -23.09 17.71
N ALA A 514 -3.39 -23.42 17.67
CA ALA A 514 -2.32 -22.43 17.70
C ALA A 514 -2.34 -21.53 16.46
N PHE A 515 -2.59 -22.10 15.26
CA PHE A 515 -2.66 -21.34 14.02
C PHE A 515 -3.84 -20.37 14.04
N VAL A 516 -5.06 -20.86 14.34
CA VAL A 516 -6.26 -20.02 14.36
C VAL A 516 -6.13 -18.87 15.37
N ALA A 517 -5.60 -19.13 16.57
CA ALA A 517 -5.39 -18.06 17.55
C ALA A 517 -4.31 -17.05 17.15
N SER A 518 -3.44 -17.39 16.20
CA SER A 518 -2.30 -16.56 15.80
C SER A 518 -2.43 -16.02 14.37
N VAL A 519 -3.53 -16.31 13.66
CA VAL A 519 -3.68 -16.08 12.21
C VAL A 519 -3.34 -14.65 11.79
N THR A 520 -3.81 -13.65 12.54
CA THR A 520 -3.53 -12.23 12.28
C THR A 520 -2.03 -11.93 12.34
N SER A 521 -1.35 -12.42 13.36
CA SER A 521 0.10 -12.23 13.52
C SER A 521 0.90 -13.00 12.47
N MET A 522 0.42 -14.18 12.05
CA MET A 522 1.05 -14.99 11.01
C MET A 522 0.93 -14.33 9.64
N LYS A 523 -0.25 -13.81 9.29
CA LYS A 523 -0.45 -13.00 8.06
C LYS A 523 0.53 -11.84 7.98
N LEU A 524 0.65 -11.09 9.07
CA LEU A 524 1.57 -9.96 9.14
C LEU A 524 3.03 -10.39 8.94
N VAL A 525 3.49 -11.43 9.64
CA VAL A 525 4.87 -11.90 9.51
C VAL A 525 5.15 -12.47 8.12
N MET A 526 4.22 -13.23 7.55
CA MET A 526 4.34 -13.72 6.17
C MET A 526 4.50 -12.58 5.18
N PHE A 527 3.73 -11.50 5.36
CA PHE A 527 3.88 -10.31 4.54
C PHE A 527 5.24 -9.67 4.75
N GLN A 528 5.65 -9.43 6.01
CA GLN A 528 6.93 -8.78 6.32
C GLN A 528 8.13 -9.55 5.75
N VAL A 529 8.15 -10.88 5.87
CA VAL A 529 9.23 -11.72 5.34
C VAL A 529 9.19 -11.79 3.81
N THR A 530 8.01 -11.88 3.20
CA THR A 530 7.90 -11.84 1.73
C THR A 530 8.33 -10.47 1.19
N PHE A 531 7.93 -9.40 1.86
CA PHE A 531 8.29 -8.03 1.53
C PHE A 531 9.80 -7.79 1.68
N LEU A 532 10.40 -8.29 2.76
CA LEU A 532 11.86 -8.35 2.96
C LEU A 532 12.55 -8.98 1.75
N LYS A 533 12.09 -10.15 1.30
CA LYS A 533 12.66 -10.85 0.13
C LYS A 533 12.49 -10.04 -1.15
N LEU A 534 11.29 -9.49 -1.38
CA LEU A 534 10.97 -8.68 -2.55
C LEU A 534 11.88 -7.44 -2.65
N VAL A 535 12.05 -6.72 -1.53
CA VAL A 535 12.90 -5.54 -1.44
C VAL A 535 14.38 -5.91 -1.57
N ARG A 536 14.85 -7.02 -0.99
CA ARG A 536 16.25 -7.47 -1.18
C ARG A 536 16.57 -7.85 -2.62
N GLN A 537 15.59 -8.40 -3.35
CA GLN A 537 15.73 -8.67 -4.79
C GLN A 537 15.66 -7.40 -5.64
N ASN A 538 15.04 -6.33 -5.13
CA ASN A 538 14.83 -5.07 -5.83
C ASN A 538 15.18 -3.89 -4.91
N PRO A 539 16.44 -3.76 -4.44
CA PRO A 539 16.78 -2.77 -3.43
C PRO A 539 16.56 -1.35 -3.97
N PRO A 540 16.30 -0.37 -3.08
CA PRO A 540 16.38 1.03 -3.45
C PRO A 540 17.77 1.33 -4.02
N SER A 541 17.78 2.12 -5.07
CA SER A 541 18.98 2.36 -5.86
C SER A 541 19.05 3.82 -6.27
N GLU A 542 20.28 4.31 -6.41
CA GLU A 542 20.55 5.72 -6.68
C GLU A 542 20.14 6.12 -8.10
N ASP A 543 20.30 5.21 -9.07
CA ASP A 543 19.85 5.38 -10.47
C ASP A 543 18.33 5.63 -10.58
N ARG A 544 17.55 5.14 -9.61
CA ARG A 544 16.11 5.39 -9.49
C ARG A 544 15.75 6.40 -8.40
N TYR A 545 16.72 7.12 -7.86
CA TYR A 545 16.51 8.12 -6.82
C TYR A 545 15.82 7.60 -5.55
N GLY A 546 16.03 6.32 -5.22
CA GLY A 546 15.34 5.66 -4.13
C GLY A 546 13.87 5.35 -4.39
N TYR A 547 13.38 5.35 -5.64
CA TYR A 547 12.02 4.93 -6.00
C TYR A 547 11.93 3.43 -6.32
N PRO A 548 10.77 2.79 -6.07
CA PRO A 548 10.52 1.39 -6.42
C PRO A 548 10.38 1.19 -7.94
N LEU A 549 10.54 -0.05 -8.39
CA LEU A 549 10.15 -0.44 -9.75
C LEU A 549 8.62 -0.36 -9.91
N SER A 550 8.15 0.11 -11.06
CA SER A 550 6.72 0.29 -11.37
C SER A 550 5.90 -0.99 -11.31
N ALA A 551 6.51 -2.16 -11.49
CA ALA A 551 5.83 -3.46 -11.41
C ALA A 551 5.65 -4.00 -9.96
N LEU A 552 6.24 -3.36 -8.95
CA LEU A 552 6.20 -3.85 -7.57
C LEU A 552 4.83 -3.70 -6.88
N PRO A 553 4.07 -2.61 -7.03
CA PRO A 553 2.75 -2.48 -6.40
C PRO A 553 1.80 -3.63 -6.77
N GLU A 554 1.74 -4.02 -8.06
CA GLU A 554 0.94 -5.16 -8.48
C GLU A 554 1.42 -6.50 -7.90
N ARG A 555 2.73 -6.67 -7.76
CA ARG A 555 3.30 -7.87 -7.10
C ARG A 555 2.92 -7.91 -5.61
N LEU A 556 2.91 -6.76 -4.92
CA LEU A 556 2.48 -6.68 -3.52
C LEU A 556 1.02 -7.08 -3.34
N LEU A 557 0.12 -6.62 -4.21
CA LEU A 557 -1.29 -7.00 -4.14
C LEU A 557 -1.49 -8.51 -4.31
N ARG A 558 -0.73 -9.14 -5.23
CA ARG A 558 -0.74 -10.60 -5.39
C ARG A 558 -0.26 -11.31 -4.13
N ILE A 559 0.85 -10.85 -3.54
CA ILE A 559 1.39 -11.42 -2.29
C ILE A 559 0.36 -11.35 -1.15
N VAL A 560 -0.33 -10.21 -0.99
CA VAL A 560 -1.33 -10.04 0.07
C VAL A 560 -2.52 -10.95 -0.16
N HIS A 561 -3.00 -11.08 -1.40
CA HIS A 561 -4.06 -12.01 -1.76
C HIS A 561 -3.68 -13.47 -1.42
N ASP A 562 -2.49 -13.91 -1.81
CA ASP A 562 -2.02 -15.28 -1.55
C ASP A 562 -1.92 -15.57 -0.04
N ILE A 563 -1.47 -14.58 0.76
CA ILE A 563 -1.41 -14.67 2.22
C ILE A 563 -2.81 -14.71 2.85
N ASP A 564 -3.74 -13.90 2.34
CA ASP A 564 -5.12 -13.87 2.83
C ASP A 564 -5.84 -15.18 2.54
N ASP A 565 -5.66 -15.74 1.35
CA ASP A 565 -6.17 -17.06 0.95
C ASP A 565 -5.63 -18.17 1.85
N LEU A 566 -4.32 -18.17 2.15
CA LEU A 566 -3.71 -19.16 3.04
C LEU A 566 -4.33 -19.11 4.45
N GLY A 567 -4.56 -17.91 4.97
CA GLY A 567 -5.21 -17.72 6.27
C GLY A 567 -6.67 -18.16 6.26
N ALA A 568 -7.41 -17.89 5.18
CA ALA A 568 -8.81 -18.29 5.01
C ALA A 568 -8.97 -19.82 5.00
N ARG A 569 -8.08 -20.55 4.31
CA ARG A 569 -8.09 -22.02 4.26
C ARG A 569 -8.14 -22.67 5.65
N VAL A 570 -7.42 -22.13 6.64
CA VAL A 570 -7.43 -22.68 8.01
C VAL A 570 -8.71 -22.33 8.76
N LEU A 571 -9.22 -21.11 8.55
CA LEU A 571 -10.45 -20.66 9.19
C LEU A 571 -11.68 -21.41 8.66
N ASP A 572 -11.67 -21.74 7.38
CA ASP A 572 -12.74 -22.48 6.70
C ASP A 572 -12.59 -24.00 6.80
N ALA A 573 -11.45 -24.49 7.30
CA ALA A 573 -11.18 -25.93 7.41
C ALA A 573 -12.20 -26.63 8.33
N PRO A 574 -12.72 -27.82 7.92
CA PRO A 574 -13.66 -28.60 8.72
C PRO A 574 -13.15 -28.86 10.15
N VAL A 575 -14.08 -28.94 11.10
CA VAL A 575 -13.74 -29.34 12.47
C VAL A 575 -13.51 -30.85 12.54
N GLY A 576 -12.42 -31.27 13.20
CA GLY A 576 -12.05 -32.68 13.36
C GLY A 576 -11.10 -33.16 12.27
N ASP A 577 -11.02 -34.49 12.12
CA ASP A 577 -9.96 -35.12 11.32
C ASP A 577 -10.00 -34.78 9.82
N ALA A 578 -11.18 -34.41 9.31
CA ALA A 578 -11.36 -34.03 7.92
C ALA A 578 -10.62 -32.73 7.52
N GLY A 579 -10.36 -31.82 8.47
CA GLY A 579 -9.65 -30.56 8.24
C GLY A 579 -8.13 -30.64 8.44
N ILE A 580 -7.60 -31.79 8.86
CA ILE A 580 -6.16 -31.98 9.11
C ILE A 580 -5.32 -31.64 7.87
N PRO A 581 -5.66 -32.12 6.64
CA PRO A 581 -4.85 -31.84 5.47
C PRO A 581 -4.70 -30.34 5.20
N ASP A 582 -5.79 -29.57 5.34
CA ASP A 582 -5.81 -28.13 5.10
C ASP A 582 -4.96 -27.36 6.13
N VAL A 583 -5.03 -27.78 7.40
CA VAL A 583 -4.21 -27.18 8.47
C VAL A 583 -2.72 -27.46 8.24
N ILE A 584 -2.36 -28.69 7.86
CA ILE A 584 -0.97 -29.04 7.56
C ILE A 584 -0.48 -28.27 6.31
N ASP A 585 -1.29 -28.18 5.27
CA ASP A 585 -0.95 -27.45 4.04
C ASP A 585 -0.78 -25.94 4.31
N ALA A 586 -1.57 -25.38 5.23
CA ALA A 586 -1.40 -23.99 5.66
C ALA A 586 -0.11 -23.77 6.46
N TRP A 587 0.24 -24.70 7.36
CA TRP A 587 1.54 -24.68 8.03
C TRP A 587 2.69 -24.84 7.03
N ASP A 588 2.59 -25.73 6.05
CA ASP A 588 3.60 -25.88 4.99
C ASP A 588 3.77 -24.59 4.19
N GLY A 589 2.66 -23.95 3.80
CA GLY A 589 2.67 -22.65 3.15
C GLY A 589 3.33 -21.56 4.01
N PHE A 590 3.00 -21.49 5.30
CA PHE A 590 3.62 -20.56 6.23
C PHE A 590 5.14 -20.78 6.35
N LEU A 591 5.56 -22.02 6.58
CA LEU A 591 6.98 -22.38 6.68
C LEU A 591 7.73 -22.11 5.37
N THR A 592 7.10 -22.36 4.23
CA THR A 592 7.64 -22.07 2.90
C THR A 592 7.83 -20.57 2.70
N ILE A 593 6.83 -19.74 3.04
CA ILE A 593 6.94 -18.29 2.94
C ILE A 593 8.07 -17.75 3.83
N LEU A 594 8.28 -18.35 5.01
CA LEU A 594 9.35 -17.97 5.92
C LEU A 594 10.73 -18.56 5.55
N ASP A 595 10.85 -19.36 4.49
CA ASP A 595 12.03 -20.18 4.18
C ASP A 595 12.55 -20.99 5.39
N ILE A 596 11.65 -21.64 6.12
CA ILE A 596 12.05 -22.54 7.21
C ILE A 596 12.55 -23.87 6.61
N PRO A 597 13.78 -24.30 6.92
CA PRO A 597 14.27 -25.61 6.49
C PRO A 597 13.57 -26.73 7.28
N VAL A 598 12.55 -27.33 6.67
CA VAL A 598 11.92 -28.56 7.17
C VAL A 598 12.75 -29.75 6.66
N PRO A 599 13.10 -30.75 7.52
CA PRO A 599 13.82 -31.94 7.09
C PRO A 599 13.07 -32.72 6.00
N ASP A 600 13.80 -33.29 5.03
CA ASP A 600 13.21 -34.04 3.90
C ASP A 600 12.60 -35.39 4.32
N SER A 601 13.10 -35.97 5.42
CA SER A 601 12.59 -37.21 6.02
C SER A 601 12.50 -37.08 7.53
N GLY A 602 11.34 -37.42 8.10
CA GLY A 602 11.15 -37.55 9.54
C GLY A 602 11.84 -38.78 10.15
N PRO A 603 11.78 -38.94 11.48
CA PRO A 603 12.38 -40.08 12.20
C PRO A 603 11.69 -41.44 11.94
N ALA A 604 10.60 -41.48 11.16
CA ALA A 604 9.90 -42.69 10.76
C ALA A 604 9.54 -42.63 9.26
N PRO A 605 9.37 -43.76 8.54
CA PRO A 605 8.89 -43.77 7.16
C PRO A 605 7.45 -43.23 7.13
N GLY A 606 7.28 -42.01 6.62
CA GLY A 606 6.00 -41.30 6.61
C GLY A 606 5.91 -40.30 5.46
N SER A 607 4.73 -39.75 5.23
CA SER A 607 4.52 -38.74 4.19
C SER A 607 5.20 -37.41 4.55
N ARG A 608 5.40 -36.53 3.55
CA ARG A 608 5.87 -35.15 3.80
C ARG A 608 4.97 -34.40 4.80
N LYS A 609 3.66 -34.64 4.73
CA LYS A 609 2.66 -34.05 5.65
C LYS A 609 2.89 -34.49 7.09
N ASP A 610 3.25 -35.75 7.33
CA ASP A 610 3.59 -36.26 8.67
C ASP A 610 4.85 -35.60 9.24
N THR A 611 5.84 -35.38 8.37
CA THR A 611 7.08 -34.68 8.75
C THR A 611 6.82 -33.23 9.15
N ILE A 612 5.97 -32.52 8.40
CA ILE A 612 5.55 -31.15 8.73
C ILE A 612 4.77 -31.11 10.04
N ALA A 613 3.80 -32.01 10.21
CA ALA A 613 3.00 -32.10 11.43
C ALA A 613 3.88 -32.32 12.67
N ALA A 614 4.82 -33.27 12.61
CA ALA A 614 5.77 -33.54 13.68
C ALA A 614 6.70 -32.34 13.95
N PHE A 615 7.22 -31.72 12.89
CA PHE A 615 8.08 -30.54 12.99
C PHE A 615 7.36 -29.40 13.71
N VAL A 616 6.17 -29.02 13.26
CA VAL A 616 5.40 -27.90 13.81
C VAL A 616 4.94 -28.22 15.23
N SER A 617 4.40 -29.42 15.47
CA SER A 617 3.92 -29.82 16.80
C SER A 617 5.03 -29.74 17.86
N ARG A 618 6.25 -30.16 17.51
CA ARG A 618 7.44 -30.02 18.37
C ARG A 618 7.78 -28.54 18.64
N HIS A 619 7.79 -27.69 17.63
CA HIS A 619 8.10 -26.26 17.79
C HIS A 619 7.05 -25.53 18.63
N LEU A 620 5.77 -25.83 18.45
CA LEU A 620 4.68 -25.26 19.25
C LEU A 620 4.76 -25.69 20.72
N ARG A 621 5.14 -26.95 20.98
CA ARG A 621 5.34 -27.46 22.35
C ARG A 621 6.53 -26.79 23.03
N ASN A 622 7.66 -26.67 22.31
CA ASN A 622 8.83 -25.96 22.80
C ASN A 622 8.52 -24.50 23.08
N ALA A 623 7.75 -23.83 22.21
CA ALA A 623 7.33 -22.45 22.40
C ALA A 623 6.55 -22.24 23.70
N VAL A 624 5.71 -23.18 24.12
CA VAL A 624 5.01 -23.12 25.42
C VAL A 624 6.03 -23.20 26.57
N ALA A 625 6.95 -24.15 26.53
CA ALA A 625 7.99 -24.27 27.56
C ALA A 625 8.89 -23.02 27.63
N ASP A 626 9.32 -22.50 26.47
CA ASP A 626 10.14 -21.29 26.36
C ASP A 626 9.38 -20.06 26.82
N SER A 627 8.10 -19.94 26.50
CA SER A 627 7.27 -18.80 26.89
C SER A 627 7.12 -18.71 28.40
N PHE A 628 7.02 -19.86 29.07
CA PHE A 628 7.03 -19.94 30.54
C PHE A 628 8.39 -19.54 31.12
N ARG A 629 9.50 -20.08 30.56
CA ARG A 629 10.87 -19.75 30.98
C ARG A 629 11.22 -18.27 30.81
N SER A 630 10.80 -17.67 29.69
CA SER A 630 10.96 -16.25 29.38
C SER A 630 10.00 -15.35 30.16
N GLY A 631 9.03 -15.92 30.89
CA GLY A 631 8.06 -15.15 31.67
C GLY A 631 7.02 -14.39 30.85
N TYR A 632 6.85 -14.75 29.57
CA TYR A 632 5.82 -14.16 28.70
C TYR A 632 4.41 -14.56 29.13
N HIS A 633 4.24 -15.76 29.67
CA HIS A 633 3.00 -16.17 30.30
C HIS A 633 3.26 -16.87 31.64
N PHE A 634 2.24 -16.87 32.48
CA PHE A 634 2.15 -17.64 33.69
C PHE A 634 1.01 -18.65 33.54
N CYS A 635 1.23 -19.91 33.94
CA CYS A 635 0.22 -20.94 33.91
C CYS A 635 -0.44 -21.09 35.30
N PRO A 636 -1.72 -20.74 35.47
CA PRO A 636 -2.42 -20.86 36.75
C PRO A 636 -2.97 -22.27 37.02
N TYR A 637 -2.84 -23.18 36.04
CA TYR A 637 -3.37 -24.53 36.12
C TYR A 637 -2.27 -25.56 36.39
N SER A 638 -2.61 -26.60 37.15
CA SER A 638 -1.78 -27.79 37.29
C SER A 638 -1.75 -28.60 35.99
N THR A 639 -0.69 -29.39 35.79
CA THR A 639 -0.57 -30.32 34.66
C THR A 639 -1.79 -31.24 34.53
N LYS A 640 -2.37 -31.66 35.66
CA LYS A 640 -3.60 -32.47 35.71
C LYS A 640 -4.77 -31.71 35.08
N GLN A 641 -5.04 -30.49 35.53
CA GLN A 641 -6.14 -29.66 35.00
C GLN A 641 -5.97 -29.38 33.50
N LEU A 642 -4.73 -29.13 33.04
CA LEU A 642 -4.43 -28.91 31.63
C LEU A 642 -4.66 -30.17 30.78
N TYR A 643 -4.21 -31.34 31.24
CA TYR A 643 -4.49 -32.62 30.59
C TYR A 643 -5.99 -32.85 30.41
N TRP A 644 -6.78 -32.50 31.43
CA TRP A 644 -8.23 -32.59 31.39
C TRP A 644 -8.89 -31.66 30.40
N MET A 645 -8.43 -30.41 30.34
CA MET A 645 -8.87 -29.47 29.30
C MET A 645 -8.53 -29.99 27.91
N ARG A 646 -7.33 -30.59 27.75
CA ARG A 646 -6.88 -31.18 26.49
C ARG A 646 -7.74 -32.38 26.07
N ARG A 647 -8.01 -33.33 26.97
CA ARG A 647 -8.82 -34.54 26.73
C ARG A 647 -10.25 -34.25 26.26
N ARG A 648 -10.83 -33.11 26.64
CA ARG A 648 -12.16 -32.68 26.16
C ARG A 648 -12.18 -32.31 24.69
N ILE A 649 -11.04 -31.86 24.16
CA ILE A 649 -10.89 -31.40 22.78
C ILE A 649 -10.27 -32.51 21.92
N GLU A 650 -9.30 -33.23 22.48
CA GLU A 650 -8.61 -34.34 21.84
C GLU A 650 -8.67 -35.56 22.78
N PRO A 651 -9.68 -36.43 22.64
CA PRO A 651 -9.85 -37.61 23.50
C PRO A 651 -8.64 -38.56 23.48
N ALA A 652 -7.89 -38.59 22.38
CA ALA A 652 -6.69 -39.41 22.22
C ALA A 652 -5.42 -38.77 22.82
N ALA A 653 -5.51 -37.63 23.51
CA ALA A 653 -4.35 -36.96 24.10
C ALA A 653 -3.61 -37.87 25.10
N PRO A 654 -2.27 -37.96 25.02
CA PRO A 654 -1.47 -38.82 25.89
C PRO A 654 -1.51 -38.32 27.34
N ALA A 655 -1.54 -39.25 28.29
CA ALA A 655 -1.51 -38.93 29.72
C ALA A 655 -0.11 -38.43 30.16
N PRO A 656 -0.02 -37.65 31.26
CA PRO A 656 1.25 -37.31 31.87
C PRO A 656 2.06 -38.56 32.27
N ILE A 657 3.39 -38.44 32.26
CA ILE A 657 4.29 -39.52 32.69
C ILE A 657 3.99 -39.87 34.17
N GLY A 658 3.83 -41.17 34.45
CA GLY A 658 3.55 -41.67 35.80
C GLY A 658 2.07 -41.68 36.20
N TRP A 659 1.15 -41.48 35.25
CA TRP A 659 -0.28 -41.71 35.47
C TRP A 659 -0.70 -43.12 35.05
N ASP A 660 -1.31 -43.84 35.97
CA ASP A 660 -1.97 -45.12 35.75
C ASP A 660 -3.31 -44.89 35.04
N ASN A 661 -3.50 -45.54 33.89
CA ASN A 661 -4.70 -45.44 33.03
C ASN A 661 -5.98 -46.05 33.64
N HIS A 662 -6.10 -46.12 34.98
CA HIS A 662 -7.13 -46.86 35.71
C HIS A 662 -8.33 -46.02 36.19
N GLY A 663 -8.76 -44.99 35.45
CA GLY A 663 -10.10 -44.36 35.58
C GLY A 663 -10.45 -43.64 36.91
N LEU A 664 -9.64 -43.78 37.97
CA LEU A 664 -9.86 -43.24 39.32
C LEU A 664 -9.56 -41.74 39.43
N GLU A 665 -8.49 -41.27 38.78
CA GLU A 665 -8.24 -39.83 38.61
C GLU A 665 -9.26 -39.21 37.64
N GLU A 666 -9.77 -40.02 36.69
CA GLU A 666 -10.77 -39.59 35.70
C GLU A 666 -12.11 -39.23 36.38
N THR A 667 -12.57 -40.10 37.27
CA THR A 667 -13.80 -39.91 38.05
C THR A 667 -13.70 -38.77 39.07
N ARG A 668 -12.53 -38.56 39.70
CA ARG A 668 -12.30 -37.48 40.69
C ARG A 668 -12.44 -36.08 40.11
N ILE A 669 -12.06 -35.87 38.84
CA ILE A 669 -12.13 -34.54 38.21
C ILE A 669 -13.45 -34.33 37.45
N ARG A 670 -14.16 -35.41 37.04
CA ARG A 670 -15.57 -35.33 36.60
C ARG A 670 -16.53 -34.86 37.70
N HIS A 671 -16.22 -35.15 38.97
CA HIS A 671 -17.06 -34.84 40.13
C HIS A 671 -16.69 -33.51 40.84
N GLY A 672 -15.65 -32.81 40.39
CA GLY A 672 -15.25 -31.49 40.90
C GLY A 672 -15.91 -30.35 40.13
N ARG A 673 -16.40 -29.34 40.84
CA ARG A 673 -17.09 -28.13 40.31
C ARG A 673 -16.35 -27.47 39.14
N SER A 674 -17.09 -26.67 38.35
CA SER A 674 -16.58 -25.89 37.23
C SER A 674 -15.23 -25.23 37.54
N LEU A 675 -14.20 -25.53 36.74
CA LEU A 675 -12.90 -24.89 36.86
C LEU A 675 -13.07 -23.37 36.64
N PRO A 676 -12.59 -22.52 37.55
CA PRO A 676 -12.64 -21.07 37.34
C PRO A 676 -11.83 -20.71 36.08
N VAL A 677 -12.33 -19.78 35.28
CA VAL A 677 -11.61 -19.22 34.14
C VAL A 677 -10.53 -18.28 34.69
N LEU A 678 -9.35 -18.83 34.93
CA LEU A 678 -8.17 -18.08 35.34
C LEU A 678 -7.45 -17.56 34.08
N SER A 679 -7.09 -16.29 34.10
CA SER A 679 -6.39 -15.66 32.98
C SER A 679 -4.88 -15.92 33.04
N PHE A 680 -4.28 -16.08 31.86
CA PHE A 680 -2.84 -16.22 31.67
C PHE A 680 -2.25 -14.82 31.55
N PHE A 681 -1.41 -14.41 32.51
CA PHE A 681 -0.81 -13.08 32.51
C PHE A 681 0.71 -13.14 32.36
N PRO A 682 1.37 -12.06 31.87
CA PRO A 682 2.82 -11.91 31.96
C PRO A 682 3.25 -11.87 33.43
N ARG A 683 4.39 -12.48 33.77
CA ARG A 683 4.89 -12.59 35.16
C ARG A 683 5.08 -11.23 35.87
N ALA A 684 5.25 -10.15 35.09
CA ALA A 684 5.36 -8.78 35.60
C ALA A 684 4.07 -8.24 36.26
N ALA A 685 2.89 -8.78 35.93
CA ALA A 685 1.61 -8.35 36.51
C ALA A 685 1.44 -8.77 37.99
N GLN A 686 2.20 -9.78 38.46
CA GLN A 686 2.14 -10.27 39.85
C GLN A 686 2.74 -9.33 40.90
N LYS A 687 3.55 -8.33 40.50
CA LYS A 687 4.20 -7.41 41.46
C LYS A 687 3.24 -6.39 42.08
N ASN A 688 1.99 -6.31 41.62
CA ASN A 688 0.98 -5.43 42.20
C ASN A 688 0.29 -6.10 43.40
N ALA A 689 0.31 -5.45 44.57
CA ALA A 689 -0.23 -5.99 45.83
C ALA A 689 -1.69 -6.46 45.74
N GLY A 690 -2.54 -5.76 44.96
CA GLY A 690 -3.94 -6.17 44.75
C GLY A 690 -4.10 -7.50 43.99
N PHE A 691 -3.12 -7.86 43.15
CA PHE A 691 -3.14 -9.11 42.39
C PHE A 691 -2.83 -10.33 43.28
N ARG A 692 -1.96 -10.13 44.27
CA ARG A 692 -1.59 -11.15 45.25
C ARG A 692 -2.77 -11.47 46.17
N ILE A 693 -3.55 -10.44 46.55
CA ILE A 693 -4.78 -10.57 47.35
C ILE A 693 -5.88 -11.30 46.57
N ALA A 694 -6.17 -10.90 45.32
CA ALA A 694 -7.17 -11.60 44.50
C ALA A 694 -6.79 -13.07 44.19
N TYR A 695 -5.49 -13.33 44.04
CA TYR A 695 -4.94 -14.68 43.87
C TYR A 695 -5.05 -15.52 45.16
N GLU A 696 -4.74 -14.93 46.32
CA GLU A 696 -4.87 -15.57 47.63
C GLU A 696 -6.34 -15.77 48.02
N GLU A 697 -7.26 -14.90 47.61
CA GLU A 697 -8.71 -15.08 47.76
C GLU A 697 -9.24 -16.21 46.87
N ALA A 698 -8.85 -16.27 45.60
CA ALA A 698 -9.23 -17.37 44.69
C ALA A 698 -8.69 -18.74 45.17
N ARG A 699 -7.51 -18.73 45.81
CA ARG A 699 -6.91 -19.92 46.44
C ARG A 699 -7.51 -20.22 47.82
N GLY A 700 -7.93 -19.19 48.56
CA GLY A 700 -8.52 -19.26 49.90
C GLY A 700 -9.96 -19.79 49.90
N VAL A 701 -10.73 -19.50 48.85
CA VAL A 701 -12.06 -20.11 48.63
C VAL A 701 -11.94 -21.63 48.46
N GLN A 702 -10.84 -22.15 47.90
CA GLN A 702 -10.59 -23.60 47.81
C GLN A 702 -10.05 -24.22 49.12
N ALA A 703 -9.36 -23.46 49.96
CA ALA A 703 -8.83 -23.96 51.23
C ALA A 703 -9.92 -24.09 52.31
N ALA A 704 -10.87 -23.16 52.38
CA ALA A 704 -11.95 -23.16 53.37
C ALA A 704 -12.98 -24.29 53.18
N GLU A 705 -13.15 -24.80 51.95
CA GLU A 705 -13.97 -25.98 51.68
C GLU A 705 -13.25 -27.31 51.99
N TRP A 706 -11.92 -27.29 52.09
CA TRP A 706 -11.10 -28.47 52.41
C TRP A 706 -10.87 -28.67 53.92
N THR A 707 -10.76 -27.60 54.72
CA THR A 707 -10.58 -27.67 56.17
C THR A 707 -11.81 -28.18 56.93
N ARG A 708 -12.99 -28.22 56.30
CA ARG A 708 -14.21 -28.77 56.93
C ARG A 708 -14.30 -30.30 56.91
N ARG A 709 -13.34 -31.00 56.30
CA ARG A 709 -13.38 -32.47 56.10
C ARG A 709 -12.11 -33.25 56.47
N ARG A 710 -11.18 -32.69 57.26
CA ARG A 710 -10.09 -33.46 57.89
C ARG A 710 -9.99 -33.17 59.38
N GLY A 711 -10.96 -33.70 60.13
CA GLY A 711 -10.60 -34.39 61.37
C GLY A 711 -10.11 -35.77 60.97
N GLU A 712 -8.96 -36.16 61.52
CA GLU A 712 -8.33 -37.48 61.44
C GLU A 712 -7.30 -37.75 60.33
N GLN A 713 -6.10 -38.06 60.84
CA GLN A 713 -4.92 -38.68 60.26
C GLN A 713 -4.03 -37.87 59.31
N ARG A 714 -2.90 -37.44 59.90
CA ARG A 714 -1.65 -37.06 59.26
C ARG A 714 -1.03 -38.27 58.56
N GLU A 715 -0.53 -38.07 57.34
CA GLU A 715 0.71 -38.73 56.93
C GLU A 715 1.49 -37.86 55.92
N LYS A 716 2.80 -37.82 56.15
CA LYS A 716 3.84 -37.09 55.42
C LYS A 716 4.00 -37.66 54.01
N TRP A 717 4.11 -36.79 53.00
CA TRP A 717 4.89 -37.09 51.79
C TRP A 717 5.72 -35.87 51.39
N TYR A 718 6.95 -36.19 50.98
CA TYR A 718 8.15 -35.36 50.94
C TYR A 718 8.16 -34.29 49.84
N ASP A 719 8.85 -33.20 50.19
CA ASP A 719 9.54 -32.24 49.33
C ASP A 719 10.54 -32.96 48.39
N ASP A 720 10.65 -32.50 47.14
CA ASP A 720 11.97 -32.34 46.52
C ASP A 720 11.93 -31.40 45.31
N GLY A 721 12.84 -30.41 45.29
CA GLY A 721 13.31 -29.76 44.07
C GLY A 721 12.90 -28.31 43.77
N GLY A 722 12.77 -27.42 44.76
CA GLY A 722 12.67 -25.97 44.55
C GLY A 722 14.03 -25.27 44.70
N ILE A 723 14.60 -24.73 43.61
CA ILE A 723 15.80 -23.89 43.65
C ILE A 723 15.46 -22.54 44.30
N GLU A 724 16.11 -22.25 45.42
CA GLU A 724 16.01 -21.00 46.17
C GLU A 724 16.94 -19.93 45.57
N VAL A 725 16.39 -18.80 45.10
CA VAL A 725 17.18 -17.63 44.69
C VAL A 725 16.89 -16.48 45.65
N ARG A 726 17.88 -16.15 46.49
CA ARG A 726 17.89 -14.96 47.36
C ARG A 726 18.05 -13.70 46.50
N GLY A 727 17.07 -12.80 46.57
CA GLY A 727 17.17 -11.46 46.00
C GLY A 727 17.84 -10.49 46.96
N THR A 728 18.97 -9.91 46.57
CA THR A 728 19.44 -8.61 47.07
C THR A 728 19.05 -7.52 46.07
N GLY A 729 18.60 -6.39 46.59
CA GLY A 729 17.78 -5.41 45.88
C GLY A 729 18.50 -4.53 44.86
N GLY A 730 17.70 -3.70 44.20
CA GLY A 730 18.18 -2.63 43.34
C GLY A 730 17.34 -2.43 42.08
N THR A 731 16.49 -1.40 42.11
CA THR A 731 16.21 -0.48 41.00
C THR A 731 15.18 -0.89 39.93
N GLU A 732 14.05 -0.15 39.99
CA GLU A 732 13.29 0.54 38.95
C GLU A 732 13.34 0.04 37.47
N VAL A 733 12.17 0.04 36.80
CA VAL A 733 11.92 0.53 35.41
C VAL A 733 10.95 -0.32 34.53
N ARG A 734 10.06 0.44 33.87
CA ARG A 734 9.31 0.29 32.58
C ARG A 734 8.28 -0.83 32.39
N MET A 735 7.01 -0.41 32.39
CA MET A 735 5.99 -0.93 31.48
C MET A 735 5.83 -0.03 30.27
N GLY A 736 5.60 -0.63 29.10
CA GLY A 736 5.11 0.08 27.93
C GLY A 736 5.54 -0.56 26.61
N GLY A 737 4.85 -1.62 26.20
CA GLY A 737 4.90 -2.21 24.84
C GLY A 737 3.46 -2.25 24.32
N THR A 738 3.19 -1.67 23.15
CA THR A 738 1.86 -1.76 22.53
C THR A 738 1.91 -3.03 21.69
N GLU A 739 0.86 -3.81 21.84
CA GLU A 739 0.81 -5.22 21.51
C GLU A 739 0.40 -5.42 20.06
N ILE A 740 0.93 -6.46 19.43
CA ILE A 740 0.29 -7.09 18.26
C ILE A 740 -0.87 -7.91 18.83
N GLY A 741 -1.93 -7.23 19.23
CA GLY A 741 -3.21 -7.80 19.57
C GLY A 741 -4.24 -7.13 18.70
N GLY A 742 -4.72 -7.82 17.66
CA GLY A 742 -5.88 -7.36 16.91
C GLY A 742 -7.01 -7.09 17.89
N THR A 743 -7.49 -5.85 17.90
CA THR A 743 -8.74 -5.48 18.56
C THR A 743 -9.75 -5.39 17.43
N GLU A 744 -10.59 -6.42 17.30
CA GLU A 744 -11.79 -6.33 16.48
C GLU A 744 -12.78 -5.45 17.26
N VAL A 745 -13.07 -4.26 16.71
CA VAL A 745 -14.20 -3.45 17.18
C VAL A 745 -15.46 -4.09 16.60
N ARG A 746 -16.11 -4.97 17.38
CA ARG A 746 -17.49 -5.36 17.11
C ARG A 746 -18.40 -4.18 17.43
N MET A 747 -18.76 -3.40 16.40
CA MET A 747 -19.98 -2.61 16.47
C MET A 747 -21.16 -3.59 16.35
N GLY A 748 -21.90 -3.75 17.45
CA GLY A 748 -23.12 -4.53 17.47
C GLY A 748 -24.09 -3.99 16.43
N GLY A 749 -24.51 -4.86 15.52
CA GLY A 749 -25.57 -4.57 14.56
C GLY A 749 -26.89 -4.34 15.29
N THR A 750 -27.49 -3.19 15.06
CA THR A 750 -28.93 -3.01 15.23
C THR A 750 -29.58 -3.53 13.96
N GLU A 751 -30.41 -4.57 14.07
CA GLU A 751 -31.32 -4.98 13.02
C GLU A 751 -32.27 -3.82 12.72
N ILE A 752 -32.22 -3.28 11.50
CA ILE A 752 -33.28 -2.46 10.94
C ILE A 752 -33.86 -3.24 9.77
N GLY A 753 -35.09 -3.70 9.98
CA GLY A 753 -35.91 -4.40 9.01
C GLY A 753 -36.12 -3.58 7.73
N GLY A 754 -36.32 -4.31 6.64
CA GLY A 754 -36.10 -3.81 5.29
C GLY A 754 -37.06 -2.71 4.83
N THR A 755 -36.59 -1.94 3.85
CA THR A 755 -37.33 -1.56 2.65
C THR A 755 -36.30 -1.23 1.57
N GLY A 756 -36.53 -1.72 0.35
CA GLY A 756 -35.53 -1.75 -0.71
C GLY A 756 -35.06 -0.37 -1.17
N THR A 757 -33.77 -0.27 -1.47
CA THR A 757 -33.24 0.81 -2.31
C THR A 757 -32.23 0.22 -3.28
N ARG A 758 -32.64 0.20 -4.55
CA ARG A 758 -31.81 -0.18 -5.69
C ARG A 758 -30.96 1.05 -6.03
N MET A 759 -29.69 1.05 -5.64
CA MET A 759 -28.78 2.18 -5.92
C MET A 759 -27.80 1.83 -7.04
N GLY A 760 -27.78 2.74 -8.01
CA GLY A 760 -27.18 2.60 -9.33
C GLY A 760 -25.66 2.71 -9.33
N GLU A 761 -25.13 2.22 -10.43
CA GLU A 761 -23.71 2.12 -10.77
C GLU A 761 -23.02 3.50 -10.70
N THR A 762 -22.09 3.65 -9.75
CA THR A 762 -21.17 4.78 -9.66
C THR A 762 -19.87 4.45 -10.39
N GLU A 763 -19.57 5.22 -11.43
CA GLU A 763 -18.34 5.17 -12.22
C GLU A 763 -17.50 6.39 -11.81
N ILE A 764 -16.33 6.17 -11.21
CA ILE A 764 -15.43 7.26 -10.74
C ILE A 764 -14.39 7.52 -11.82
N ARG A 765 -14.32 8.77 -12.30
CA ARG A 765 -13.23 9.27 -13.15
C ARG A 765 -12.17 9.95 -12.29
N ILE A 766 -10.93 9.49 -12.41
CA ILE A 766 -9.76 10.12 -11.81
C ILE A 766 -9.35 11.29 -12.72
N GLY A 767 -9.66 12.51 -12.31
CA GLY A 767 -9.15 13.73 -12.94
C GLY A 767 -7.77 14.10 -12.42
N GLY A 768 -6.84 14.40 -13.32
CA GLY A 768 -5.70 15.28 -13.01
C GLY A 768 -4.46 14.67 -12.35
N MET A 769 -4.25 13.34 -12.42
CA MET A 769 -2.94 12.75 -12.14
C MET A 769 -2.24 12.44 -13.47
N GLU A 770 -0.99 12.86 -13.62
CA GLU A 770 -0.09 12.33 -14.65
C GLU A 770 0.16 10.85 -14.31
N ILE A 771 -0.70 9.95 -14.81
CA ILE A 771 -0.52 8.51 -14.67
C ILE A 771 0.63 8.12 -15.60
N ARG A 772 1.80 7.87 -15.03
CA ARG A 772 2.93 7.28 -15.75
C ARG A 772 2.68 5.79 -15.97
N MET A 773 2.04 5.47 -17.10
CA MET A 773 1.81 4.08 -17.51
C MET A 773 3.10 3.44 -18.04
N GLY A 774 3.70 2.58 -17.22
CA GLY A 774 4.51 1.46 -17.71
C GLY A 774 3.60 0.33 -18.19
N ARG A 775 3.95 -0.31 -19.32
CA ARG A 775 3.20 -1.39 -19.99
C ARG A 775 2.59 -2.43 -19.03
N THR A 776 1.26 -2.64 -19.09
CA THR A 776 0.56 -3.94 -19.29
C THR A 776 -0.98 -3.80 -19.36
N GLY A 777 -1.59 -4.42 -20.39
CA GLY A 777 -3.03 -4.75 -20.63
C GLY A 777 -4.17 -4.10 -19.83
N SER A 778 -5.06 -3.38 -20.52
CA SER A 778 -6.28 -2.77 -19.96
C SER A 778 -7.44 -3.78 -19.79
N ARG A 779 -8.08 -3.78 -18.62
CA ARG A 779 -9.37 -4.44 -18.34
C ARG A 779 -10.31 -3.42 -17.72
N MET A 780 -11.29 -2.92 -18.48
CA MET A 780 -12.32 -1.99 -17.98
C MET A 780 -13.71 -2.63 -18.01
N ARG A 781 -14.49 -2.47 -16.93
CA ARG A 781 -15.94 -2.77 -16.85
C ARG A 781 -16.66 -1.48 -16.45
N GLY A 782 -17.61 -1.06 -17.27
CA GLY A 782 -18.53 0.05 -17.03
C GLY A 782 -19.71 -0.03 -18.01
N ALA A 783 -20.92 0.22 -17.52
CA ALA A 783 -22.14 0.13 -18.31
C ALA A 783 -22.28 1.37 -19.21
N GLY A 784 -22.39 1.14 -20.53
CA GLY A 784 -22.63 2.21 -21.51
C GLY A 784 -21.43 2.55 -22.40
N THR A 785 -20.72 1.55 -22.94
CA THR A 785 -19.72 1.78 -23.97
C THR A 785 -20.33 1.74 -25.38
N ARG A 786 -20.22 2.85 -26.11
CA ARG A 786 -20.47 2.90 -27.57
C ARG A 786 -19.13 2.70 -28.27
N MET A 787 -18.82 1.47 -28.64
CA MET A 787 -17.54 1.14 -29.31
C MET A 787 -17.65 1.17 -30.84
N ARG A 788 -16.62 1.73 -31.49
CA ARG A 788 -16.23 1.47 -32.89
C ARG A 788 -14.78 0.96 -32.85
N GLY A 789 -14.53 -0.27 -33.29
CA GLY A 789 -13.18 -0.88 -33.32
C GLY A 789 -13.26 -2.41 -33.50
N ALA A 790 -12.30 -3.00 -34.20
CA ALA A 790 -12.26 -4.42 -34.57
C ALA A 790 -11.45 -5.24 -33.54
N GLY A 791 -11.98 -6.39 -33.12
CA GLY A 791 -11.27 -7.37 -32.28
C GLY A 791 -11.59 -7.32 -30.79
N THR A 792 -12.66 -8.00 -30.36
CA THR A 792 -12.97 -8.21 -28.93
C THR A 792 -13.27 -9.68 -28.64
N ARG A 793 -12.72 -10.23 -27.55
CA ARG A 793 -13.06 -11.56 -27.02
C ARG A 793 -13.75 -11.40 -25.66
N MET A 794 -15.06 -11.59 -25.61
CA MET A 794 -15.86 -11.46 -24.38
C MET A 794 -16.46 -12.80 -23.91
N ARG A 795 -16.61 -12.96 -22.59
CA ARG A 795 -17.50 -13.94 -21.94
C ARG A 795 -18.48 -13.17 -21.04
N GLY A 796 -19.79 -13.26 -21.31
CA GLY A 796 -20.84 -12.65 -20.49
C GLY A 796 -22.15 -12.45 -21.27
N ALA A 797 -23.30 -12.56 -20.60
CA ALA A 797 -24.63 -12.54 -21.21
C ALA A 797 -25.15 -11.11 -21.46
N GLY A 798 -25.72 -10.86 -22.66
CA GLY A 798 -26.54 -9.68 -22.98
C GLY A 798 -25.78 -8.45 -23.50
N THR A 799 -25.55 -8.34 -24.81
CA THR A 799 -25.05 -7.11 -25.47
C THR A 799 -25.78 -6.84 -26.79
N ARG A 800 -25.98 -5.56 -27.16
CA ARG A 800 -26.66 -5.09 -28.39
C ARG A 800 -25.68 -4.25 -29.21
N MET A 801 -25.39 -4.62 -30.47
CA MET A 801 -24.41 -3.93 -31.34
C MET A 801 -24.88 -3.73 -32.79
N LYS A 802 -24.25 -2.77 -33.49
CA LYS A 802 -24.29 -2.54 -34.96
C LYS A 802 -22.84 -2.45 -35.49
N GLY A 803 -22.45 -3.29 -36.47
CA GLY A 803 -21.13 -3.25 -37.14
C GLY A 803 -20.73 -4.60 -37.74
N ALA A 804 -19.95 -4.61 -38.83
CA ALA A 804 -19.56 -5.80 -39.59
C ALA A 804 -18.36 -6.54 -38.98
N GLY A 805 -18.41 -7.88 -38.95
CA GLY A 805 -17.29 -8.77 -38.65
C GLY A 805 -17.01 -9.04 -37.15
N THR A 806 -17.75 -9.97 -36.52
CA THR A 806 -17.46 -10.45 -35.14
C THR A 806 -17.55 -11.98 -35.04
N ARG A 807 -16.69 -12.60 -34.22
CA ARG A 807 -16.68 -14.06 -33.92
C ARG A 807 -16.92 -14.27 -32.42
N MET A 808 -18.02 -14.93 -32.04
CA MET A 808 -18.41 -15.17 -30.63
C MET A 808 -18.65 -16.65 -30.33
N LYS A 809 -18.50 -17.04 -29.05
CA LYS A 809 -19.00 -18.32 -28.47
C LYS A 809 -19.86 -17.99 -27.23
N GLY A 810 -21.15 -18.31 -27.26
CA GLY A 810 -22.08 -18.16 -26.12
C GLY A 810 -23.55 -18.12 -26.57
N ALA A 811 -24.47 -18.65 -25.75
CA ALA A 811 -25.89 -18.71 -26.06
C ALA A 811 -26.58 -17.34 -25.84
N GLY A 812 -27.42 -16.90 -26.80
CA GLY A 812 -28.46 -15.88 -26.57
C GLY A 812 -28.29 -14.45 -27.12
N THR A 813 -27.59 -14.20 -28.24
CA THR A 813 -27.44 -12.84 -28.81
C THR A 813 -28.35 -12.57 -30.04
N ARG A 814 -29.00 -11.39 -30.11
CA ARG A 814 -29.88 -10.94 -31.22
C ARG A 814 -29.26 -9.74 -31.97
N MET A 815 -29.09 -9.83 -33.29
CA MET A 815 -28.54 -8.76 -34.17
C MET A 815 -29.56 -8.24 -35.21
N LYS A 816 -29.38 -6.98 -35.67
CA LYS A 816 -30.02 -6.42 -36.89
C LYS A 816 -28.99 -5.62 -37.72
N GLY A 817 -28.75 -6.02 -38.97
CA GLY A 817 -27.95 -5.30 -39.98
C GLY A 817 -27.42 -6.22 -41.10
N ALA A 818 -27.42 -5.75 -42.36
CA ALA A 818 -27.33 -6.56 -43.58
C ALA A 818 -25.93 -7.16 -43.87
N GLY A 819 -25.92 -8.45 -44.22
CA GLY A 819 -24.81 -9.18 -44.85
C GLY A 819 -23.82 -9.83 -43.88
N THR A 820 -23.99 -11.13 -43.56
CA THR A 820 -22.91 -12.11 -43.36
C THR A 820 -23.44 -13.53 -43.11
N ARG A 821 -22.74 -14.53 -43.68
CA ARG A 821 -23.01 -15.99 -43.58
C ARG A 821 -22.61 -16.55 -42.21
N MET A 822 -23.46 -17.40 -41.62
CA MET A 822 -23.07 -18.31 -40.52
C MET A 822 -22.33 -19.54 -41.08
N ARG A 823 -21.19 -19.91 -40.47
CA ARG A 823 -20.65 -21.27 -40.52
C ARG A 823 -20.78 -21.87 -39.13
N GLU A 824 -21.76 -22.76 -38.95
CA GLU A 824 -21.79 -23.68 -37.81
C GLU A 824 -20.71 -24.75 -38.03
N ALA A 825 -19.82 -24.94 -37.04
CA ALA A 825 -19.04 -26.16 -36.93
C ALA A 825 -19.73 -27.04 -35.89
N GLY A 826 -20.74 -27.77 -36.34
CA GLY A 826 -21.23 -28.95 -35.62
C GLY A 826 -20.20 -30.05 -35.75
N THR A 827 -19.75 -30.60 -34.63
CA THR A 827 -19.14 -31.93 -34.60
C THR A 827 -20.22 -32.95 -34.92
N GLN A 828 -20.38 -33.27 -36.19
CA GLN A 828 -20.98 -34.52 -36.62
C GLN A 828 -19.83 -35.52 -36.76
N ARG A 829 -19.84 -36.56 -35.92
CA ARG A 829 -19.08 -37.78 -36.16
C ARG A 829 -19.49 -38.30 -37.53
N ASN A 830 -18.53 -38.45 -38.44
CA ASN A 830 -18.59 -39.54 -39.39
C ASN A 830 -17.18 -40.05 -39.68
N ILE A 831 -17.15 -41.38 -39.68
CA ILE A 831 -16.04 -42.29 -39.82
C ILE A 831 -15.53 -42.20 -41.26
N GLU A 832 -14.20 -42.16 -41.46
CA GLU A 832 -13.52 -42.97 -42.49
C GLU A 832 -12.00 -42.79 -42.42
N ALA A 833 -11.32 -43.91 -42.63
CA ALA A 833 -9.94 -44.17 -42.26
C ALA A 833 -8.91 -43.52 -43.18
N ARG A 834 -7.75 -43.17 -42.62
CA ARG A 834 -6.50 -43.07 -43.38
C ARG A 834 -5.91 -44.47 -43.56
N GLY A 835 -5.59 -44.82 -44.79
CA GLY A 835 -4.48 -45.70 -45.15
C GLY A 835 -3.87 -45.10 -46.42
N GLY A 836 -2.58 -44.89 -46.57
CA GLY A 836 -1.41 -45.12 -45.72
C GLY A 836 -0.17 -44.72 -46.53
N VAL A 837 1.01 -44.96 -45.92
CA VAL A 837 2.32 -45.19 -46.58
C VAL A 837 2.94 -43.90 -47.17
N GLU A 838 4.19 -43.48 -46.91
CA GLU A 838 5.51 -44.11 -46.73
C GLU A 838 6.41 -43.02 -46.04
N VAL A 839 7.26 -43.23 -45.00
CA VAL A 839 8.56 -43.98 -44.96
C VAL A 839 9.53 -43.32 -45.96
N VAL A 840 10.73 -42.77 -45.65
CA VAL A 840 11.77 -43.05 -44.64
C VAL A 840 12.88 -41.96 -44.73
N VAL A 841 13.43 -41.56 -43.58
CA VAL A 841 14.88 -41.41 -43.19
C VAL A 841 15.76 -40.50 -44.08
N TRP A 842 16.49 -39.49 -43.58
CA TRP A 842 17.38 -39.43 -42.41
C TRP A 842 17.19 -38.19 -41.54
#